data_AF-A0A952VLZ8-F1
#
_entry.id   AF-A0A952VLZ8-F1
#
_cell.length_a   1.000
_cell.length_b   1.000
_cell.length_c   1.000
_cell.angle_alpha   90.00
_cell.angle_beta   90.00
_cell.angle_gamma   90.00
#
_symmetry.space_group_name_H-M   'P 1'
#
loop_
_entity.id
_entity.type
_entity.pdbx_description
1 polymer ?
#
loop_
_entity_poly.entity_id
_entity_poly.type
_entity_poly.pdbx_seq_one_letter_code
_entity_poly.pdbx_strand_id
1 'polypeptide(L)'
;FKENSDKLDVASALNRWQIEKRGVECVHEKDAVIEWPEDKSPYPGLEWFTQEYAPLFFGRDQEVKRLVEMLNRPDGRFLIVSGPSGSGKSSLVGAGLWQALIKDGQLRTNQYPQWLRITPADDRGGPFLSLAAGLLHVFPQIPDRKAFASTLASKPTAFVEHITRRLSRGQELVLFVDGLEELFTQTSLSGDIQSFLSWLVTKSGEPQNRLRVVVTVQTEYLERLKAESQKIQQMIDEGLQLAIGPVSPPALREMIEKPACETNYKFESDLVDRILKDVDGVSNPLPLVGYVLKQLFVRQRDRIFRHDQYEAMGRVMGAIGYKADEEVKALGAGVESSLHKVFAELVYSDQSRPPMGKRARMAQFRSNEGVNSLIEKLSQPDCRVLVVSGEGDEQVVEVAHEKLLEAWPKLAEWLRDDNNKAFLIWKQQLRVAISKYEENKRDPDQLLRKLDLSKALDFVNKHQDWISQEEYAFINASRRRQLKKKVRVAGCVLLAVLGIWGDGWFRANEYRASEQRGLRILAFFMNGSYPLPMKPEMVKIPGGSFCMGDDVSTEQRKETLNATSCNGDQKSQDAKKTFEQRSREQRSRTPRHWVTVSPFQLGKYEVTFKQYDQYAIAKGERLPSDQGRGRGDQPVMDVTWKDAEAYAEWLSKKTGEKYRLPSEAEWEYAARHGNDQELWAGTSTDSQLDKYAWFIENSKSEPREVGKKEPNNYGLYDLSGNVWEWVQDCLHGTYDGAPSDGSAWLEENKGICQVRMIRGGSWFNDSELLRTFERGRLDVKSRTNGIGFRLAQDIDGP
;
A
#
# COMPACT_ATOMS: atom_id res chain seq x y z
N PHE A 1 -15.88 -63.53 34.35
CA PHE A 1 -16.73 -62.47 33.76
C PHE A 1 -17.09 -61.40 34.80
N LYS A 2 -16.10 -60.93 35.55
CA LYS A 2 -16.10 -59.73 36.39
C LYS A 2 -14.83 -59.00 35.98
N GLU A 3 -14.94 -58.13 34.99
CA GLU A 3 -13.99 -57.10 34.56
C GLU A 3 -14.62 -56.46 33.31
N ASN A 4 -14.71 -55.12 33.27
CA ASN A 4 -15.41 -54.26 32.30
C ASN A 4 -16.91 -53.95 32.52
N SER A 5 -17.32 -53.54 33.72
CA SER A 5 -18.60 -52.84 33.91
C SER A 5 -18.49 -51.32 34.16
N ASP A 6 -17.29 -50.75 34.29
CA ASP A 6 -17.11 -49.33 34.60
C ASP A 6 -16.64 -48.52 33.39
N LYS A 7 -17.52 -48.35 32.38
CA LYS A 7 -17.45 -47.25 31.38
C LYS A 7 -18.56 -47.23 30.31
N LEU A 8 -19.73 -47.81 30.55
CA LEU A 8 -20.91 -47.39 29.79
C LEU A 8 -21.64 -46.33 30.64
N ASP A 9 -21.41 -45.06 30.30
CA ASP A 9 -22.27 -43.98 30.78
C ASP A 9 -23.62 -44.12 30.07
N VAL A 10 -24.47 -44.98 30.65
CA VAL A 10 -25.81 -45.29 30.17
C VAL A 10 -26.67 -44.02 30.15
N ALA A 11 -26.43 -43.06 31.04
CA ALA A 11 -27.12 -41.77 31.04
C ALA A 11 -26.74 -40.94 29.81
N SER A 12 -25.45 -40.80 29.50
CA SER A 12 -25.01 -40.11 28.28
C SER A 12 -25.37 -40.86 26.99
N ALA A 13 -25.42 -42.19 27.02
CA ALA A 13 -25.87 -43.00 25.88
C ALA A 13 -27.39 -42.89 25.67
N LEU A 14 -28.19 -42.87 26.75
CA LEU A 14 -29.63 -42.61 26.66
C LEU A 14 -29.92 -41.18 26.23
N ASN A 15 -29.16 -40.20 26.72
CA ASN A 15 -29.35 -38.80 26.38
C ASN A 15 -28.99 -38.56 24.90
N ARG A 16 -27.89 -39.16 24.42
CA ARG A 16 -27.57 -39.19 22.98
C ARG A 16 -28.66 -39.88 22.16
N TRP A 17 -29.16 -41.03 22.61
CA TRP A 17 -30.22 -41.78 21.91
C TRP A 17 -31.57 -41.04 21.92
N GLN A 18 -31.91 -40.33 22.99
CA GLN A 18 -33.11 -39.49 23.08
C GLN A 18 -33.02 -38.27 22.17
N ILE A 19 -31.85 -37.62 22.11
CA ILE A 19 -31.57 -36.49 21.19
C ILE A 19 -31.59 -36.97 19.72
N GLU A 20 -31.14 -38.19 19.43
CA GLU A 20 -31.10 -38.74 18.06
C GLU A 20 -32.47 -39.19 17.51
N LYS A 21 -33.42 -39.56 18.40
CA LYS A 21 -34.72 -40.14 18.00
C LYS A 21 -35.94 -39.27 18.30
N ARG A 22 -35.81 -38.24 19.13
CA ARG A 22 -36.83 -37.21 19.31
C ARG A 22 -36.17 -35.88 18.97
N GLY A 23 -36.56 -35.26 17.86
CA GLY A 23 -36.41 -33.81 17.74
C GLY A 23 -36.93 -33.21 19.04
N VAL A 24 -36.14 -32.35 19.68
CA VAL A 24 -36.36 -31.89 21.05
C VAL A 24 -37.78 -31.37 21.17
N GLU A 25 -38.71 -32.19 21.67
CA GLU A 25 -39.98 -31.69 22.18
C GLU A 25 -39.59 -30.73 23.30
N CYS A 26 -40.07 -29.50 23.23
CA CYS A 26 -39.97 -28.54 24.33
C CYS A 26 -40.64 -29.13 25.58
N VAL A 27 -39.91 -29.96 26.32
CA VAL A 27 -40.33 -30.47 27.62
C VAL A 27 -40.05 -29.33 28.58
N HIS A 28 -41.03 -28.43 28.72
CA HIS A 28 -41.03 -27.45 29.79
C HIS A 28 -41.02 -28.21 31.12
N GLU A 29 -39.98 -28.02 31.95
CA GLU A 29 -40.22 -28.08 33.39
C GLU A 29 -41.30 -27.04 33.68
N LYS A 30 -42.36 -27.45 34.38
CA LYS A 30 -43.69 -26.79 34.42
C LYS A 30 -43.73 -25.31 34.83
N ASP A 31 -42.60 -24.68 35.17
CA ASP A 31 -42.50 -23.31 35.68
C ASP A 31 -41.41 -22.44 35.00
N ALA A 32 -40.77 -22.89 33.91
CA ALA A 32 -39.59 -22.22 33.32
C ALA A 32 -39.85 -21.61 31.92
N VAL A 33 -40.90 -20.81 31.75
CA VAL A 33 -41.02 -19.96 30.54
C VAL A 33 -40.56 -18.57 30.92
N ILE A 34 -39.55 -18.05 30.23
CA ILE A 34 -39.06 -16.69 30.42
C ILE A 34 -40.08 -15.75 29.80
N GLU A 35 -40.63 -14.84 30.61
CA GLU A 35 -41.47 -13.76 30.11
C GLU A 35 -40.61 -12.84 29.23
N TRP A 36 -40.87 -12.88 27.93
CA TRP A 36 -40.11 -12.15 26.92
C TRP A 36 -41.04 -11.28 26.07
N PRO A 37 -40.68 -10.02 25.78
CA PRO A 37 -41.56 -9.12 25.04
C PRO A 37 -41.93 -9.69 23.66
N GLU A 38 -43.21 -9.62 23.29
CA GLU A 38 -43.69 -10.20 22.03
C GLU A 38 -43.12 -9.52 20.79
N ASP A 39 -42.80 -8.23 20.89
CA ASP A 39 -42.18 -7.41 19.84
C ASP A 39 -40.65 -7.57 19.80
N LYS A 40 -40.06 -8.32 20.74
CA LYS A 40 -38.63 -8.50 20.85
C LYS A 40 -38.20 -9.91 20.49
N SER A 41 -37.29 -10.00 19.52
CA SER A 41 -36.71 -11.28 19.11
C SER A 41 -35.94 -11.94 20.26
N PRO A 42 -36.04 -13.27 20.45
CA PRO A 42 -35.17 -14.00 21.36
C PRO A 42 -33.73 -14.09 20.85
N TYR A 43 -33.51 -13.81 19.56
CA TYR A 43 -32.18 -13.75 18.95
C TYR A 43 -31.79 -12.29 18.64
N PRO A 44 -30.59 -11.83 19.03
CA PRO A 44 -30.15 -10.46 18.82
C PRO A 44 -29.74 -10.16 17.35
N GLY A 45 -29.71 -11.17 16.46
CA GLY A 45 -29.32 -10.97 15.07
C GLY A 45 -27.81 -10.91 14.89
N LEU A 46 -27.32 -9.81 14.30
CA LEU A 46 -25.89 -9.52 14.17
C LEU A 46 -25.30 -8.85 15.42
N GLU A 47 -26.15 -8.47 16.37
CA GLU A 47 -25.68 -8.09 17.69
C GLU A 47 -25.22 -9.31 18.49
N TRP A 48 -24.32 -9.08 19.43
CA TRP A 48 -23.91 -10.07 20.40
C TRP A 48 -24.91 -10.11 21.57
N PHE A 49 -24.99 -11.22 22.29
CA PHE A 49 -25.87 -11.36 23.46
C PHE A 49 -25.37 -10.46 24.60
N THR A 50 -26.14 -9.42 24.93
CA THR A 50 -25.86 -8.50 26.05
C THR A 50 -26.44 -9.03 27.36
N GLN A 51 -26.26 -8.26 28.45
CA GLN A 51 -26.84 -8.54 29.77
C GLN A 51 -28.35 -8.78 29.72
N GLU A 52 -29.04 -8.12 28.80
CA GLU A 52 -30.48 -8.24 28.60
C GLU A 52 -30.88 -9.60 28.00
N TYR A 53 -30.01 -10.18 27.18
CA TYR A 53 -30.19 -11.51 26.58
C TYR A 53 -29.52 -12.62 27.38
N ALA A 54 -28.95 -12.30 28.55
CA ALA A 54 -28.21 -13.26 29.37
C ALA A 54 -29.03 -14.51 29.76
N PRO A 55 -30.34 -14.41 30.08
CA PRO A 55 -31.18 -15.60 30.33
C PRO A 55 -31.37 -16.51 29.10
N LEU A 56 -31.12 -15.98 27.89
CA LEU A 56 -31.27 -16.70 26.62
C LEU A 56 -29.92 -17.15 26.04
N PHE A 57 -28.83 -17.03 26.79
CA PHE A 57 -27.49 -17.42 26.33
C PHE A 57 -27.22 -18.90 26.63
N PHE A 58 -27.15 -19.73 25.58
CA PHE A 58 -26.95 -21.18 25.68
C PHE A 58 -25.79 -21.70 24.84
N GLY A 59 -25.38 -22.96 25.07
CA GLY A 59 -24.42 -23.68 24.23
C GLY A 59 -22.94 -23.37 24.51
N ARG A 60 -22.63 -22.58 25.55
CA ARG A 60 -21.24 -22.30 26.01
C ARG A 60 -21.07 -22.43 27.53
N ASP A 61 -21.89 -23.27 28.16
CA ASP A 61 -21.90 -23.41 29.62
C ASP A 61 -20.54 -23.87 30.19
N GLN A 62 -19.83 -24.73 29.44
CA GLN A 62 -18.51 -25.21 29.84
C GLN A 62 -17.45 -24.10 29.82
N GLU A 63 -17.47 -23.25 28.79
CA GLU A 63 -16.58 -22.12 28.67
C GLU A 63 -16.87 -21.05 29.74
N VAL A 64 -18.15 -20.76 30.02
CA VAL A 64 -18.54 -19.86 31.12
C VAL A 64 -18.02 -20.39 32.45
N LYS A 65 -18.27 -21.67 32.75
CA LYS A 65 -17.79 -22.32 33.99
C LYS A 65 -16.27 -22.21 34.12
N ARG A 66 -15.54 -22.47 33.04
CA ARG A 66 -14.07 -22.36 33.03
C ARG A 66 -13.59 -20.92 33.27
N LEU A 67 -14.26 -19.91 32.71
CA LEU A 67 -13.94 -18.50 32.99
C LEU A 67 -14.17 -18.15 34.46
N VAL A 68 -15.27 -18.61 35.04
CA VAL A 68 -15.56 -18.41 36.48
C VAL A 68 -14.50 -19.08 37.35
N GLU A 69 -14.11 -20.32 37.03
CA GLU A 69 -13.04 -21.03 37.73
C GLU A 69 -11.70 -20.27 37.63
N MET A 70 -11.36 -19.78 36.44
CA MET A 70 -10.16 -18.98 36.22
C MET A 70 -10.17 -17.67 37.00
N LEU A 71 -11.30 -16.93 37.02
CA LEU A 71 -11.44 -15.71 37.81
C LEU A 71 -11.34 -15.98 39.32
N ASN A 72 -11.80 -17.12 39.79
CA ASN A 72 -11.73 -17.46 41.20
C ASN A 72 -10.33 -17.89 41.68
N ARG A 73 -9.35 -18.05 40.78
CA ARG A 73 -7.95 -18.26 41.15
C ARG A 73 -7.35 -16.98 41.79
N PRO A 74 -6.37 -17.09 42.70
CA PRO A 74 -5.70 -15.93 43.30
C PRO A 74 -5.02 -14.99 42.29
N ASP A 75 -4.47 -15.56 41.22
CA ASP A 75 -3.82 -14.90 40.08
C ASP A 75 -4.80 -14.54 38.94
N GLY A 76 -6.06 -14.98 39.04
CA GLY A 76 -7.14 -14.78 38.06
C GLY A 76 -7.71 -13.37 37.99
N ARG A 77 -6.86 -12.35 38.05
CA ARG A 77 -7.25 -10.93 38.03
C ARG A 77 -7.28 -10.34 36.63
N PHE A 78 -6.52 -10.90 35.70
CA PHE A 78 -6.49 -10.51 34.29
C PHE A 78 -6.63 -11.76 33.42
N LEU A 79 -7.72 -11.88 32.66
CA LEU A 79 -7.97 -13.02 31.78
C LEU A 79 -8.11 -12.59 30.32
N ILE A 80 -7.68 -13.46 29.43
CA ILE A 80 -7.73 -13.26 27.98
C ILE A 80 -8.67 -14.30 27.35
N VAL A 81 -9.72 -13.85 26.67
CA VAL A 81 -10.60 -14.69 25.86
C VAL A 81 -10.23 -14.51 24.40
N SER A 82 -9.65 -15.54 23.79
CA SER A 82 -9.21 -15.51 22.40
C SER A 82 -10.04 -16.42 21.50
N GLY A 83 -10.17 -16.05 20.23
CA GLY A 83 -10.91 -16.85 19.25
C GLY A 83 -11.12 -16.10 17.93
N PRO A 84 -11.46 -16.79 16.85
CA PRO A 84 -11.64 -16.15 15.54
C PRO A 84 -12.83 -15.16 15.52
N SER A 85 -12.88 -14.28 14.51
CA SER A 85 -14.02 -13.37 14.30
C SER A 85 -15.34 -14.15 14.20
N GLY A 86 -16.39 -13.67 14.87
CA GLY A 86 -17.70 -14.34 14.90
C GLY A 86 -17.81 -15.61 15.77
N SER A 87 -16.80 -15.99 16.57
CA SER A 87 -16.89 -17.20 17.43
C SER A 87 -17.76 -17.06 18.69
N GLY A 88 -18.30 -15.87 18.96
CA GLY A 88 -19.16 -15.57 20.11
C GLY A 88 -18.44 -15.03 21.35
N LYS A 89 -17.18 -14.57 21.24
CA LYS A 89 -16.38 -14.03 22.37
C LYS A 89 -17.14 -12.98 23.21
N SER A 90 -17.69 -11.97 22.56
CA SER A 90 -18.39 -10.87 23.25
C SER A 90 -19.67 -11.35 23.93
N SER A 91 -20.40 -12.29 23.31
CA SER A 91 -21.59 -12.92 23.89
C SER A 91 -21.22 -13.79 25.11
N LEU A 92 -20.14 -14.56 25.01
CA LEU A 92 -19.64 -15.40 26.10
C LEU A 92 -19.33 -14.58 27.35
N VAL A 93 -18.66 -13.43 27.19
CA VAL A 93 -18.28 -12.59 28.32
C VAL A 93 -19.44 -11.70 28.78
N GLY A 94 -20.10 -11.00 27.86
CA GLY A 94 -21.07 -9.97 28.23
C GLY A 94 -22.48 -10.46 28.53
N ALA A 95 -22.83 -11.71 28.15
CA ALA A 95 -24.04 -12.39 28.59
C ALA A 95 -23.72 -13.56 29.53
N GLY A 96 -22.96 -14.55 29.05
CA GLY A 96 -22.72 -15.78 29.82
C GLY A 96 -21.96 -15.56 31.13
N LEU A 97 -20.77 -14.96 31.05
CA LEU A 97 -19.99 -14.64 32.24
C LEU A 97 -20.69 -13.59 33.10
N TRP A 98 -21.33 -12.58 32.50
CA TRP A 98 -22.12 -11.60 33.25
C TRP A 98 -23.21 -12.27 34.09
N GLN A 99 -23.99 -13.19 33.52
CA GLN A 99 -25.01 -13.97 34.23
C GLN A 99 -24.38 -14.70 35.43
N ALA A 100 -23.31 -15.45 35.18
CA ALA A 100 -22.66 -16.25 36.21
C ALA A 100 -22.12 -15.40 37.37
N LEU A 101 -21.56 -14.21 37.09
CA LEU A 101 -20.97 -13.36 38.13
C LEU A 101 -22.00 -12.47 38.84
N ILE A 102 -22.97 -11.90 38.10
CA ILE A 102 -23.86 -10.84 38.59
C ILE A 102 -25.20 -11.39 39.06
N LYS A 103 -25.76 -12.39 38.37
CA LYS A 103 -27.05 -12.99 38.73
C LYS A 103 -26.88 -14.20 39.61
N ASP A 104 -25.92 -15.08 39.26
CA ASP A 104 -25.74 -16.35 39.96
C ASP A 104 -24.72 -16.24 41.12
N GLY A 105 -24.01 -15.11 41.23
CA GLY A 105 -23.08 -14.84 42.33
C GLY A 105 -21.89 -15.81 42.41
N GLN A 106 -21.44 -16.36 41.28
CA GLN A 106 -20.38 -17.38 41.26
C GLN A 106 -18.97 -16.82 41.45
N LEU A 107 -18.81 -15.50 41.54
CA LEU A 107 -17.54 -14.89 41.95
C LEU A 107 -17.38 -14.97 43.47
N ARG A 108 -16.24 -15.46 43.95
CA ARG A 108 -15.92 -15.56 45.39
C ARG A 108 -15.59 -14.19 45.99
N THR A 109 -16.56 -13.28 45.99
CA THR A 109 -16.51 -11.95 46.61
C THR A 109 -17.64 -11.81 47.62
N ASN A 110 -17.50 -10.90 48.59
CA ASN A 110 -18.51 -10.67 49.63
C ASN A 110 -19.73 -9.87 49.13
N GLN A 111 -19.68 -9.36 47.91
CA GLN A 111 -20.67 -8.51 47.27
C GLN A 111 -20.68 -8.80 45.76
N TYR A 112 -21.82 -8.54 45.11
CA TYR A 112 -21.91 -8.60 43.64
C TYR A 112 -20.97 -7.57 43.00
N PRO A 113 -20.17 -7.97 42.00
CA PRO A 113 -19.22 -7.06 41.37
C PRO A 113 -19.95 -5.96 40.60
N GLN A 114 -19.32 -4.79 40.51
CA GLN A 114 -19.72 -3.76 39.57
C GLN A 114 -19.24 -4.19 38.17
N TRP A 115 -20.11 -4.13 37.16
CA TRP A 115 -19.75 -4.44 35.79
C TRP A 115 -19.48 -3.17 34.98
N LEU A 116 -18.42 -3.19 34.17
CA LEU A 116 -18.12 -2.14 33.21
C LEU A 116 -17.62 -2.77 31.90
N ARG A 117 -18.25 -2.44 30.77
CA ARG A 117 -17.74 -2.78 29.43
C ARG A 117 -17.16 -1.54 28.76
N ILE A 118 -16.04 -1.72 28.06
CA ILE A 118 -15.49 -0.72 27.13
C ILE A 118 -15.04 -1.41 25.84
N THR A 119 -15.06 -0.69 24.73
CA THR A 119 -14.31 -1.06 23.52
C THR A 119 -13.12 -0.10 23.40
N PRO A 120 -11.88 -0.61 23.37
CA PRO A 120 -10.71 0.25 23.36
C PRO A 120 -10.64 1.02 22.03
N ALA A 121 -10.35 2.33 22.10
CA ALA A 121 -10.27 3.21 20.93
C ALA A 121 -11.60 3.46 20.18
N ASP A 122 -12.75 3.21 20.81
CA ASP A 122 -14.06 3.62 20.28
C ASP A 122 -14.20 5.15 20.19
N ASP A 123 -13.53 5.85 21.12
CA ASP A 123 -13.39 7.30 21.12
C ASP A 123 -12.04 7.67 20.50
N ARG A 124 -12.03 8.51 19.46
CA ARG A 124 -10.85 8.97 18.67
C ARG A 124 -9.71 9.62 19.47
N GLY A 125 -9.76 9.63 20.80
CA GLY A 125 -8.73 10.14 21.71
C GLY A 125 -7.94 9.07 22.46
N GLY A 126 -8.02 7.80 22.05
CA GLY A 126 -7.20 6.71 22.55
C GLY A 126 -7.81 5.92 23.72
N PRO A 127 -7.16 4.83 24.15
CA PRO A 127 -7.79 3.83 25.03
C PRO A 127 -8.10 4.35 26.44
N PHE A 128 -7.32 5.28 26.97
CA PHE A 128 -7.62 5.91 28.26
C PHE A 128 -8.88 6.80 28.21
N LEU A 129 -9.22 7.37 27.05
CA LEU A 129 -10.42 8.18 26.89
C LEU A 129 -11.68 7.29 26.91
N SER A 130 -11.65 6.16 26.20
CA SER A 130 -12.71 5.15 26.25
C SER A 130 -12.91 4.58 27.65
N LEU A 131 -11.83 4.32 28.38
CA LEU A 131 -11.90 3.89 29.78
C LEU A 131 -12.52 4.97 30.68
N ALA A 132 -12.09 6.23 30.53
CA ALA A 132 -12.65 7.34 31.29
C ALA A 132 -14.15 7.55 31.00
N ALA A 133 -14.57 7.42 29.74
CA ALA A 133 -15.98 7.50 29.34
C ALA A 133 -16.82 6.41 30.02
N GLY A 134 -16.36 5.15 29.96
CA GLY A 134 -17.04 4.03 30.61
C GLY A 134 -17.11 4.19 32.14
N LEU A 135 -16.03 4.64 32.77
CA LEU A 135 -16.00 4.89 34.21
C LEU A 135 -16.93 6.04 34.62
N LEU A 136 -17.03 7.10 33.81
CA LEU A 136 -17.97 8.20 34.06
C LEU A 136 -19.43 7.75 34.03
N HIS A 137 -19.77 6.83 33.13
CA HIS A 137 -21.12 6.28 33.05
C HIS A 137 -21.51 5.52 34.34
N VAL A 138 -20.57 4.75 34.91
CA VAL A 138 -20.80 4.00 36.16
C VAL A 138 -20.64 4.88 37.41
N PHE A 139 -19.76 5.88 37.35
CA PHE A 139 -19.44 6.78 38.44
C PHE A 139 -19.52 8.25 37.97
N PRO A 140 -20.74 8.84 37.94
CA PRO A 140 -20.95 10.21 37.42
C PRO A 140 -20.22 11.32 38.19
N GLN A 141 -19.71 11.00 39.38
CA GLN A 141 -19.00 11.89 40.29
C GLN A 141 -17.52 12.11 39.91
N ILE A 142 -17.09 11.60 38.75
CA ILE A 142 -15.72 11.70 38.24
C ILE A 142 -15.58 13.03 37.46
N PRO A 143 -14.40 13.69 37.47
CA PRO A 143 -14.15 14.92 36.72
C PRO A 143 -14.32 14.76 35.20
N ASP A 144 -14.20 15.88 34.47
CA ASP A 144 -14.24 15.91 32.99
C ASP A 144 -13.50 14.73 32.33
N ARG A 145 -14.14 14.15 31.29
CA ARG A 145 -13.69 12.94 30.58
C ARG A 145 -12.23 13.03 30.14
N LYS A 146 -11.80 14.15 29.55
CA LYS A 146 -10.44 14.30 29.03
C LYS A 146 -9.44 14.45 30.18
N ALA A 147 -9.75 15.28 31.16
CA ALA A 147 -8.90 15.46 32.34
C ALA A 147 -8.69 14.15 33.11
N PHE A 148 -9.76 13.36 33.26
CA PHE A 148 -9.68 12.08 33.95
C PHE A 148 -8.86 11.04 33.17
N ALA A 149 -9.01 10.97 31.84
CA ALA A 149 -8.19 10.10 31.00
C ALA A 149 -6.69 10.38 31.17
N SER A 150 -6.27 11.65 31.11
CA SER A 150 -4.87 12.03 31.36
C SER A 150 -4.41 11.70 32.77
N THR A 151 -5.29 11.83 33.77
CA THR A 151 -5.00 11.50 35.17
C THR A 151 -4.80 10.01 35.37
N LEU A 152 -5.64 9.16 34.74
CA LEU A 152 -5.50 7.71 34.77
C LEU A 152 -4.18 7.23 34.16
N ALA A 153 -3.75 7.87 33.07
CA ALA A 153 -2.51 7.53 32.38
C ALA A 153 -1.25 7.93 33.17
N SER A 154 -1.28 9.08 33.87
CA SER A 154 -0.09 9.67 34.50
C SER A 154 0.06 9.41 36.00
N LYS A 155 -1.04 9.21 36.74
CA LYS A 155 -1.04 9.13 38.21
C LYS A 155 -1.36 7.71 38.70
N PRO A 156 -0.40 6.97 39.28
CA PRO A 156 -0.60 5.58 39.71
C PRO A 156 -1.72 5.37 40.73
N THR A 157 -2.01 6.35 41.57
CA THR A 157 -3.04 6.29 42.63
C THR A 157 -4.43 6.71 42.15
N ALA A 158 -4.56 7.23 40.92
CA ALA A 158 -5.81 7.81 40.42
C ALA A 158 -6.98 6.82 40.50
N PHE A 159 -6.74 5.57 40.13
CA PHE A 159 -7.76 4.52 40.16
C PHE A 159 -8.28 4.26 41.58
N VAL A 160 -7.39 4.19 42.57
CA VAL A 160 -7.81 4.02 43.97
C VAL A 160 -8.60 5.22 44.47
N GLU A 161 -8.07 6.43 44.22
CA GLU A 161 -8.65 7.70 44.68
C GLU A 161 -10.05 7.94 44.10
N HIS A 162 -10.26 7.59 42.83
CA HIS A 162 -11.48 7.94 42.10
C HIS A 162 -12.44 6.76 41.96
N ILE A 163 -11.97 5.52 41.84
CA ILE A 163 -12.81 4.35 41.58
C ILE A 163 -12.93 3.48 42.82
N THR A 164 -11.80 2.94 43.32
CA THR A 164 -11.84 1.96 44.41
C THR A 164 -12.51 2.51 45.65
N ARG A 165 -12.29 3.77 46.04
CA ARG A 165 -12.96 4.38 47.22
C ARG A 165 -14.48 4.49 47.09
N ARG A 166 -15.03 4.44 45.87
CA ARG A 166 -16.47 4.50 45.61
C ARG A 166 -17.13 3.11 45.58
N LEU A 167 -16.34 2.04 45.51
CA LEU A 167 -16.85 0.67 45.62
C LEU A 167 -17.14 0.32 47.09
N SER A 168 -18.31 -0.28 47.34
CA SER A 168 -18.71 -0.78 48.66
C SER A 168 -17.68 -1.76 49.23
N ARG A 169 -17.62 -1.93 50.55
CA ARG A 169 -16.64 -2.83 51.18
C ARG A 169 -16.81 -4.27 50.66
N GLY A 170 -15.74 -4.84 50.11
CA GLY A 170 -15.76 -6.19 49.53
C GLY A 170 -16.33 -6.29 48.12
N GLN A 171 -16.83 -5.19 47.55
CA GLN A 171 -17.20 -5.08 46.14
C GLN A 171 -15.95 -4.90 45.28
N GLU A 172 -15.95 -5.55 44.11
CA GLU A 172 -14.91 -5.44 43.09
C GLU A 172 -15.50 -4.89 41.78
N LEU A 173 -14.66 -4.32 40.92
CA LEU A 173 -15.02 -3.92 39.55
C LEU A 173 -14.54 -4.99 38.57
N VAL A 174 -15.45 -5.51 37.75
CA VAL A 174 -15.12 -6.34 36.59
C VAL A 174 -15.15 -5.45 35.35
N LEU A 175 -13.97 -5.20 34.79
CA LEU A 175 -13.77 -4.47 33.55
C LEU A 175 -13.67 -5.46 32.39
N PHE A 176 -14.70 -5.46 31.55
CA PHE A 176 -14.72 -6.16 30.28
C PHE A 176 -14.21 -5.23 29.17
N VAL A 177 -13.01 -5.50 28.65
CA VAL A 177 -12.45 -4.82 27.47
C VAL A 177 -12.75 -5.66 26.24
N ASP A 178 -13.73 -5.22 25.45
CA ASP A 178 -14.24 -5.97 24.31
C ASP A 178 -13.58 -5.53 23.00
N GLY A 179 -12.92 -6.45 22.29
CA GLY A 179 -12.24 -6.18 21.03
C GLY A 179 -10.90 -5.48 21.22
N LEU A 180 -9.96 -6.11 21.93
CA LEU A 180 -8.64 -5.52 22.21
C LEU A 180 -7.83 -5.24 20.93
N GLU A 181 -8.12 -5.95 19.84
CA GLU A 181 -7.53 -5.71 18.53
C GLU A 181 -7.76 -4.28 18.00
N GLU A 182 -8.79 -3.56 18.45
CA GLU A 182 -9.06 -2.17 18.06
C GLU A 182 -7.94 -1.19 18.48
N LEU A 183 -7.08 -1.59 19.41
CA LEU A 183 -5.86 -0.84 19.70
C LEU A 183 -4.92 -0.74 18.49
N PHE A 184 -5.03 -1.66 17.53
CA PHE A 184 -4.09 -1.83 16.43
C PHE A 184 -4.59 -1.31 15.07
N THR A 185 -5.84 -0.82 14.98
CA THR A 185 -6.58 -0.58 13.72
C THR A 185 -6.47 0.85 13.15
N GLN A 186 -5.42 1.62 13.50
CA GLN A 186 -4.99 2.93 12.93
C GLN A 186 -5.28 4.21 13.76
N THR A 187 -5.87 4.11 14.95
CA THR A 187 -6.24 5.30 15.77
C THR A 187 -5.37 5.57 17.00
N SER A 188 -4.38 4.70 17.28
CA SER A 188 -3.56 4.80 18.50
C SER A 188 -2.09 5.04 18.16
N LEU A 189 -1.48 6.09 18.72
CA LEU A 189 -0.03 6.26 18.72
C LEU A 189 0.59 5.06 19.47
N SER A 190 1.69 4.49 18.97
CA SER A 190 2.31 3.28 19.55
C SER A 190 2.64 3.42 21.04
N GLY A 191 2.97 4.62 21.50
CA GLY A 191 3.21 4.91 22.92
C GLY A 191 1.98 4.80 23.84
N ASP A 192 0.76 4.97 23.32
CA ASP A 192 -0.46 4.89 24.13
C ASP A 192 -0.91 3.44 24.35
N ILE A 193 -0.64 2.55 23.38
CA ILE A 193 -1.00 1.13 23.43
C ILE A 193 -0.25 0.43 24.56
N GLN A 194 1.08 0.52 24.57
CA GLN A 194 1.92 -0.12 25.59
C GLN A 194 1.61 0.43 26.99
N SER A 195 1.42 1.75 27.11
CA SER A 195 1.05 2.39 28.36
C SER A 195 -0.28 1.86 28.90
N PHE A 196 -1.27 1.68 28.03
CA PHE A 196 -2.59 1.16 28.42
C PHE A 196 -2.55 -0.32 28.80
N LEU A 197 -1.87 -1.17 28.03
CA LEU A 197 -1.72 -2.59 28.37
C LEU A 197 -0.99 -2.78 29.70
N SER A 198 0.10 -2.03 29.90
CA SER A 198 0.84 -2.01 31.17
C SER A 198 -0.05 -1.54 32.33
N TRP A 199 -0.90 -0.54 32.10
CA TRP A 199 -1.86 -0.07 33.08
C TRP A 199 -2.87 -1.15 33.47
N LEU A 200 -3.50 -1.84 32.50
CA LEU A 200 -4.48 -2.90 32.79
C LEU A 200 -3.86 -4.03 33.61
N VAL A 201 -2.69 -4.52 33.20
CA VAL A 201 -1.97 -5.61 33.88
C VAL A 201 -1.56 -5.18 35.30
N THR A 202 -0.97 -3.99 35.44
CA THR A 202 -0.49 -3.51 36.73
C THR A 202 -1.64 -3.25 37.70
N LYS A 203 -2.72 -2.61 37.23
CA LYS A 203 -3.85 -2.24 38.09
C LYS A 203 -4.71 -3.43 38.48
N SER A 204 -4.86 -4.44 37.63
CA SER A 204 -5.55 -5.69 38.00
C SER A 204 -4.72 -6.56 38.96
N GLY A 205 -3.40 -6.58 38.82
CA GLY A 205 -2.50 -7.34 39.71
C GLY A 205 -2.37 -6.78 41.13
N GLU A 206 -2.68 -5.50 41.33
CA GLU A 206 -2.65 -4.79 42.62
C GLU A 206 -3.95 -5.06 43.43
N PRO A 207 -3.93 -5.86 44.52
CA PRO A 207 -5.14 -6.26 45.23
C PRO A 207 -5.96 -5.09 45.80
N GLN A 208 -5.28 -4.00 46.18
CA GLN A 208 -5.91 -2.78 46.68
C GLN A 208 -6.87 -2.14 45.67
N ASN A 209 -6.67 -2.35 44.36
CA ASN A 209 -7.52 -1.74 43.34
C ASN A 209 -8.88 -2.42 43.24
N ARG A 210 -9.00 -3.68 43.70
CA ARG A 210 -10.24 -4.47 43.60
C ARG A 210 -10.77 -4.53 42.17
N LEU A 211 -9.85 -4.68 41.21
CA LEU A 211 -10.11 -4.69 39.78
C LEU A 211 -9.87 -6.10 39.22
N ARG A 212 -10.82 -6.59 38.43
CA ARG A 212 -10.66 -7.75 37.56
C ARG A 212 -10.84 -7.31 36.12
N VAL A 213 -10.01 -7.81 35.23
CA VAL A 213 -10.04 -7.47 33.81
C VAL A 213 -10.25 -8.75 33.02
N VAL A 214 -11.23 -8.71 32.12
CA VAL A 214 -11.43 -9.74 31.10
C VAL A 214 -11.33 -9.04 29.76
N VAL A 215 -10.42 -9.49 28.91
CA VAL A 215 -10.25 -8.93 27.56
C VAL A 215 -10.66 -9.95 26.51
N THR A 216 -11.34 -9.53 25.46
CA THR A 216 -11.54 -10.36 24.26
C THR A 216 -10.56 -9.92 23.18
N VAL A 217 -9.97 -10.89 22.47
CA VAL A 217 -9.04 -10.61 21.37
C VAL A 217 -9.20 -11.63 20.25
N GLN A 218 -9.07 -11.18 19.01
CA GLN A 218 -9.00 -12.09 17.87
C GLN A 218 -7.70 -12.90 17.82
N THR A 219 -7.78 -14.18 17.46
CA THR A 219 -6.63 -15.10 17.45
C THR A 219 -5.45 -14.58 16.63
N GLU A 220 -5.72 -13.92 15.50
CA GLU A 220 -4.69 -13.35 14.62
C GLU A 220 -3.93 -12.15 15.21
N TYR A 221 -4.50 -11.48 16.22
CA TYR A 221 -3.85 -10.36 16.91
C TYR A 221 -3.08 -10.79 18.17
N LEU A 222 -3.11 -12.08 18.54
CA LEU A 222 -2.42 -12.58 19.73
C LEU A 222 -0.91 -12.39 19.65
N GLU A 223 -0.28 -12.70 18.52
CA GLU A 223 1.18 -12.54 18.38
C GLU A 223 1.60 -11.07 18.48
N ARG A 224 0.78 -10.17 17.93
CA ARG A 224 1.00 -8.73 18.09
C ARG A 224 0.82 -8.30 19.54
N LEU A 225 -0.20 -8.80 20.23
CA LEU A 225 -0.43 -8.50 21.64
C LEU A 225 0.73 -8.96 22.53
N LYS A 226 1.29 -10.15 22.26
CA LYS A 226 2.49 -10.67 22.95
C LYS A 226 3.71 -9.77 22.71
N ALA A 227 3.91 -9.30 21.49
CA ALA A 227 5.02 -8.42 21.13
C ALA A 227 4.97 -7.07 21.88
N GLU A 228 3.77 -6.56 22.19
CA GLU A 228 3.59 -5.27 22.89
C GLU A 228 3.70 -5.38 24.42
N SER A 229 3.63 -6.59 25.01
CA SER A 229 3.72 -6.77 26.46
C SER A 229 4.20 -8.16 26.89
N GLN A 230 5.44 -8.22 27.41
CA GLN A 230 6.02 -9.45 27.97
C GLN A 230 5.21 -10.02 29.14
N LYS A 231 4.57 -9.17 29.96
CA LYS A 231 3.71 -9.65 31.06
C LYS A 231 2.47 -10.38 30.55
N ILE A 232 1.88 -9.90 29.45
CA ILE A 232 0.74 -10.59 28.82
C ILE A 232 1.18 -11.95 28.27
N GLN A 233 2.37 -12.03 27.67
CA GLN A 233 2.94 -13.33 27.25
C GLN A 233 3.07 -14.29 28.44
N GLN A 234 3.63 -13.83 29.56
CA GLN A 234 3.74 -14.65 30.77
C GLN A 234 2.36 -15.12 31.29
N MET A 235 1.35 -14.26 31.30
CA MET A 235 -0.01 -14.62 31.71
C MET A 235 -0.63 -15.71 30.81
N ILE A 236 -0.35 -15.66 29.50
CA ILE A 236 -0.76 -16.70 28.56
C ILE A 236 -0.09 -18.03 28.94
N ASP A 237 1.22 -18.01 29.20
CA ASP A 237 2.00 -19.20 29.57
C ASP A 237 1.54 -19.79 30.93
N GLU A 238 1.04 -18.94 31.85
CA GLU A 238 0.47 -19.32 33.16
C GLU A 238 -0.99 -19.84 33.07
N GLY A 239 -1.54 -19.92 31.86
CA GLY A 239 -2.88 -20.46 31.60
C GLY A 239 -4.01 -19.50 31.96
N LEU A 240 -3.78 -18.18 31.91
CA LEU A 240 -4.81 -17.13 32.07
C LEU A 240 -5.51 -16.77 30.76
N GLN A 241 -5.27 -17.55 29.70
CA GLN A 241 -5.96 -17.46 28.41
C GLN A 241 -6.98 -18.59 28.25
N LEU A 242 -8.21 -18.24 27.90
CA LEU A 242 -9.21 -19.17 27.37
C LEU A 242 -9.33 -18.97 25.86
N ALA A 243 -8.80 -19.92 25.09
CA ALA A 243 -9.03 -19.97 23.65
C ALA A 243 -10.35 -20.69 23.35
N ILE A 244 -11.26 -20.01 22.68
CA ILE A 244 -12.52 -20.59 22.20
C ILE A 244 -12.43 -20.92 20.72
N GLY A 245 -12.79 -22.17 20.41
CA GLY A 245 -12.85 -22.67 19.03
C GLY A 245 -14.20 -22.40 18.36
N PRO A 246 -14.35 -22.87 17.10
CA PRO A 246 -15.65 -22.88 16.43
C PRO A 246 -16.69 -23.63 17.27
N VAL A 247 -17.95 -23.24 17.14
CA VAL A 247 -19.06 -23.87 17.85
C VAL A 247 -19.28 -25.28 17.30
N SER A 248 -19.42 -26.27 18.18
CA SER A 248 -19.75 -27.64 17.75
C SER A 248 -21.21 -27.71 17.26
N PRO A 249 -21.57 -28.61 16.32
CA PRO A 249 -22.94 -28.73 15.86
C PRO A 249 -23.98 -28.94 16.99
N PRO A 250 -23.72 -29.74 18.05
CA PRO A 250 -24.64 -29.84 19.19
C PRO A 250 -24.80 -28.51 19.95
N ALA A 251 -23.70 -27.79 20.22
CA ALA A 251 -23.76 -26.49 20.89
C ALA A 251 -24.50 -25.45 20.04
N LEU A 252 -24.31 -25.48 18.71
CA LEU A 252 -25.02 -24.60 17.79
C LEU A 252 -26.51 -24.91 17.76
N ARG A 253 -26.90 -26.20 17.79
CA ARG A 253 -28.30 -26.60 17.94
C ARG A 253 -28.90 -26.00 19.22
N GLU A 254 -28.22 -26.12 20.35
CA GLU A 254 -28.71 -25.54 21.61
C GLU A 254 -28.88 -24.01 21.53
N MET A 255 -27.94 -23.31 20.89
CA MET A 255 -28.03 -21.87 20.64
C MET A 255 -29.22 -21.48 19.76
N ILE A 256 -29.69 -22.40 18.91
CA ILE A 256 -30.87 -22.20 18.06
C ILE A 256 -32.14 -22.57 18.84
N GLU A 257 -32.25 -23.78 19.36
CA GLU A 257 -33.51 -24.31 19.88
C GLU A 257 -33.89 -23.73 21.25
N LYS A 258 -32.93 -23.60 22.18
CA LYS A 258 -33.24 -23.22 23.57
C LYS A 258 -33.82 -21.80 23.69
N PRO A 259 -33.25 -20.74 23.07
CA PRO A 259 -33.83 -19.40 23.18
C PRO A 259 -35.29 -19.32 22.70
N ALA A 260 -35.63 -20.01 21.61
CA ALA A 260 -37.02 -20.10 21.15
C ALA A 260 -37.89 -20.83 22.16
N CYS A 261 -37.44 -22.00 22.63
CA CYS A 261 -38.19 -22.82 23.56
C CYS A 261 -38.52 -22.07 24.87
N GLU A 262 -37.52 -21.42 25.46
CA GLU A 262 -37.65 -20.63 26.70
C GLU A 262 -38.57 -19.41 26.56
N THR A 263 -38.77 -18.92 25.33
CA THR A 263 -39.64 -17.77 25.02
C THR A 263 -40.95 -18.17 24.33
N ASN A 264 -41.27 -19.46 24.34
CA ASN A 264 -42.48 -20.04 23.74
C ASN A 264 -42.61 -19.80 22.22
N TYR A 265 -41.49 -19.86 21.50
CA TYR A 265 -41.39 -19.97 20.05
C TYR A 265 -41.03 -21.41 19.65
N LYS A 266 -41.44 -21.82 18.44
CA LYS A 266 -41.18 -23.17 17.92
C LYS A 266 -40.65 -23.11 16.50
N PHE A 267 -39.86 -24.12 16.12
CA PHE A 267 -39.47 -24.36 14.74
C PHE A 267 -40.38 -25.42 14.14
N GLU A 268 -40.72 -25.30 12.86
CA GLU A 268 -41.25 -26.42 12.09
C GLU A 268 -40.25 -27.60 12.11
N SER A 269 -40.78 -28.82 12.07
CA SER A 269 -39.97 -30.05 12.10
C SER A 269 -38.86 -30.01 11.04
N ASP A 270 -37.66 -30.43 11.42
CA ASP A 270 -36.45 -30.47 10.58
C ASP A 270 -35.92 -29.11 10.08
N LEU A 271 -36.51 -27.97 10.48
CA LEU A 271 -35.99 -26.65 10.08
C LEU A 271 -34.61 -26.38 10.68
N VAL A 272 -34.40 -26.74 11.95
CA VAL A 272 -33.09 -26.58 12.61
C VAL A 272 -32.04 -27.47 11.94
N ASP A 273 -32.39 -28.71 11.59
CA ASP A 273 -31.50 -29.61 10.84
C ASP A 273 -31.07 -29.04 9.49
N ARG A 274 -31.99 -28.37 8.78
CA ARG A 274 -31.66 -27.65 7.54
C ARG A 274 -30.73 -26.48 7.78
N ILE A 275 -30.98 -25.65 8.80
CA ILE A 275 -30.10 -24.54 9.16
C ILE A 275 -28.70 -25.06 9.48
N LEU A 276 -28.58 -26.13 10.27
CA LEU A 276 -27.30 -26.75 10.62
C LEU A 276 -26.58 -27.33 9.41
N LYS A 277 -27.32 -27.93 8.47
CA LYS A 277 -26.77 -28.45 7.22
C LYS A 277 -26.24 -27.35 6.31
N ASP A 278 -26.95 -26.23 6.22
CA ASP A 278 -26.57 -25.09 5.36
C ASP A 278 -25.32 -24.34 5.88
N VAL A 279 -24.96 -24.52 7.15
CA VAL A 279 -23.73 -23.97 7.74
C VAL A 279 -22.61 -24.99 7.89
N ASP A 280 -22.81 -26.22 7.43
CA ASP A 280 -21.77 -27.23 7.44
C ASP A 280 -20.59 -26.78 6.54
N GLY A 281 -19.38 -26.87 7.06
CA GLY A 281 -18.17 -26.35 6.40
C GLY A 281 -18.05 -24.82 6.33
N VAL A 282 -19.03 -24.05 6.81
CA VAL A 282 -18.94 -22.58 6.88
C VAL A 282 -18.10 -22.16 8.08
N SER A 283 -17.06 -21.37 7.85
CA SER A 283 -16.20 -20.85 8.92
C SER A 283 -16.93 -19.77 9.74
N ASN A 284 -17.05 -20.00 11.06
CA ASN A 284 -17.70 -19.12 12.04
C ASN A 284 -19.13 -18.68 11.64
N PRO A 285 -20.11 -19.61 11.63
CA PRO A 285 -21.44 -19.35 11.08
C PRO A 285 -22.37 -18.55 12.02
N LEU A 286 -22.00 -18.37 13.29
CA LEU A 286 -22.86 -17.75 14.31
C LEU A 286 -23.50 -16.42 13.89
N PRO A 287 -22.79 -15.45 13.29
CA PRO A 287 -23.40 -14.18 12.90
C PRO A 287 -24.50 -14.35 11.84
N LEU A 288 -24.28 -15.27 10.88
CA LEU A 288 -25.25 -15.57 9.82
C LEU A 288 -26.47 -16.26 10.41
N VAL A 289 -26.26 -17.25 11.27
CA VAL A 289 -27.35 -17.97 11.96
C VAL A 289 -28.15 -17.00 12.82
N GLY A 290 -27.50 -16.18 13.65
CA GLY A 290 -28.16 -15.18 14.47
C GLY A 290 -29.03 -14.24 13.64
N TYR A 291 -28.51 -13.75 12.51
CA TYR A 291 -29.26 -12.92 11.57
C TYR A 291 -30.49 -13.64 11.01
N VAL A 292 -30.33 -14.86 10.49
CA VAL A 292 -31.43 -15.67 9.94
C VAL A 292 -32.53 -15.85 10.97
N LEU A 293 -32.18 -16.19 12.21
CA LEU A 293 -33.15 -16.41 13.27
C LEU A 293 -33.91 -15.11 13.63
N LYS A 294 -33.22 -13.96 13.65
CA LYS A 294 -33.87 -12.66 13.79
C LYS A 294 -34.82 -12.37 12.62
N GLN A 295 -34.44 -12.70 11.39
CA GLN A 295 -35.30 -12.51 10.21
C GLN A 295 -36.51 -13.45 10.18
N LEU A 296 -36.35 -14.68 10.68
CA LEU A 296 -37.44 -15.62 10.91
C LEU A 296 -38.39 -15.10 11.97
N PHE A 297 -37.86 -14.51 13.06
CA PHE A 297 -38.69 -13.82 14.05
C PHE A 297 -39.50 -12.68 13.46
N VAL A 298 -38.91 -11.82 12.62
CA VAL A 298 -39.66 -10.71 11.99
C VAL A 298 -40.80 -11.23 11.09
N ARG A 299 -40.66 -12.44 10.52
CA ARG A 299 -41.64 -13.03 9.58
C ARG A 299 -42.54 -14.09 10.22
N GLN A 300 -42.32 -14.44 11.48
CA GLN A 300 -43.00 -15.53 12.16
C GLN A 300 -44.52 -15.36 12.12
N ARG A 301 -45.23 -16.49 12.16
CA ARG A 301 -46.68 -16.52 12.37
C ARG A 301 -46.99 -17.50 13.47
N ASP A 302 -47.82 -17.08 14.43
CA ASP A 302 -48.27 -17.91 15.55
C ASP A 302 -47.12 -18.45 16.43
N ARG A 303 -46.03 -17.68 16.54
CA ARG A 303 -44.78 -18.04 17.22
C ARG A 303 -44.08 -19.27 16.64
N ILE A 304 -44.30 -19.54 15.35
CA ILE A 304 -43.68 -20.65 14.61
C ILE A 304 -42.75 -20.09 13.53
N PHE A 305 -41.50 -20.54 13.53
CA PHE A 305 -40.54 -20.33 12.44
C PHE A 305 -40.69 -21.43 11.39
N ARG A 306 -40.82 -21.05 10.12
CA ARG A 306 -41.30 -21.93 9.05
C ARG A 306 -40.31 -22.12 7.90
N HIS A 307 -40.42 -23.25 7.21
CA HIS A 307 -39.58 -23.57 6.05
C HIS A 307 -39.80 -22.63 4.87
N ASP A 308 -41.04 -22.25 4.59
CA ASP A 308 -41.38 -21.36 3.47
C ASP A 308 -40.73 -19.98 3.63
N GLN A 309 -40.70 -19.45 4.85
CA GLN A 309 -40.04 -18.19 5.20
C GLN A 309 -38.53 -18.29 5.05
N TYR A 310 -37.94 -19.39 5.54
CA TYR A 310 -36.51 -19.65 5.43
C TYR A 310 -36.03 -19.79 3.98
N GLU A 311 -36.80 -20.46 3.13
CA GLU A 311 -36.52 -20.59 1.70
C GLU A 311 -36.71 -19.25 0.98
N ALA A 312 -37.77 -18.50 1.29
CA ALA A 312 -38.06 -17.21 0.66
C ALA A 312 -36.94 -16.17 0.87
N MET A 313 -36.25 -16.21 2.01
CA MET A 313 -35.10 -15.34 2.28
C MET A 313 -33.78 -15.85 1.67
N GLY A 314 -33.76 -16.96 0.95
CA GLY A 314 -32.55 -17.53 0.37
C GLY A 314 -31.65 -18.27 1.36
N ARG A 315 -32.23 -18.79 2.44
CA ARG A 315 -31.54 -19.60 3.48
C ARG A 315 -30.40 -18.82 4.17
N VAL A 316 -29.41 -19.51 4.74
CA VAL A 316 -28.38 -18.84 5.58
C VAL A 316 -27.54 -17.83 4.82
N MET A 317 -26.98 -18.22 3.68
CA MET A 317 -26.11 -17.33 2.90
C MET A 317 -26.91 -16.23 2.18
N GLY A 318 -28.17 -16.50 1.80
CA GLY A 318 -29.01 -15.52 1.10
C GLY A 318 -29.74 -14.53 2.00
N ALA A 319 -30.02 -14.86 3.27
CA ALA A 319 -30.89 -14.06 4.14
C ALA A 319 -30.47 -12.60 4.27
N ILE A 320 -29.16 -12.38 4.45
CA ILE A 320 -28.58 -11.03 4.54
C ILE A 320 -28.78 -10.26 3.23
N GLY A 321 -28.37 -10.87 2.12
CA GLY A 321 -28.46 -10.24 0.81
C GLY A 321 -29.91 -9.97 0.42
N TYR A 322 -30.83 -10.87 0.76
CA TYR A 322 -32.25 -10.72 0.49
C TYR A 322 -32.83 -9.46 1.12
N LYS A 323 -32.62 -9.25 2.43
CA LYS A 323 -33.16 -8.08 3.12
C LYS A 323 -32.45 -6.79 2.70
N ALA A 324 -31.13 -6.84 2.55
CA ALA A 324 -30.35 -5.69 2.09
C ALA A 324 -30.77 -5.25 0.67
N ASP A 325 -30.97 -6.21 -0.23
CA ASP A 325 -31.44 -5.95 -1.60
C ASP A 325 -32.88 -5.42 -1.63
N GLU A 326 -33.76 -5.89 -0.74
CA GLU A 326 -35.11 -5.36 -0.57
C GLU A 326 -35.09 -3.87 -0.19
N GLU A 327 -34.31 -3.49 0.82
CA GLU A 327 -34.17 -2.10 1.26
C GLU A 327 -33.50 -1.22 0.20
N VAL A 328 -32.47 -1.74 -0.49
CA VAL A 328 -31.80 -1.03 -1.59
C VAL A 328 -32.77 -0.81 -2.76
N LYS A 329 -33.59 -1.81 -3.12
CA LYS A 329 -34.59 -1.69 -4.19
C LYS A 329 -35.70 -0.70 -3.83
N ALA A 330 -36.12 -0.67 -2.57
CA ALA A 330 -37.18 0.23 -2.09
C ALA A 330 -36.82 1.73 -2.25
N LEU A 331 -35.53 2.06 -2.32
CA LEU A 331 -35.02 3.43 -2.48
C LEU A 331 -35.03 3.93 -3.95
N GLY A 332 -35.33 3.07 -4.94
CA GLY A 332 -35.50 3.47 -6.34
C GLY A 332 -34.22 3.47 -7.20
N ALA A 333 -34.32 4.06 -8.40
CA ALA A 333 -33.22 4.06 -9.38
C ALA A 333 -32.08 5.02 -8.97
N GLY A 334 -30.82 4.57 -9.11
CA GLY A 334 -29.61 5.37 -8.82
C GLY A 334 -28.93 5.07 -7.47
N VAL A 335 -29.56 4.29 -6.59
CA VAL A 335 -29.05 3.91 -5.24
C VAL A 335 -27.80 3.05 -5.31
N GLU A 336 -27.60 2.33 -6.41
CA GLU A 336 -26.44 1.46 -6.60
C GLU A 336 -25.10 2.21 -6.59
N SER A 337 -25.06 3.43 -7.13
CA SER A 337 -23.87 4.29 -7.00
C SER A 337 -23.63 4.69 -5.54
N SER A 338 -24.69 5.02 -4.81
CA SER A 338 -24.64 5.32 -3.37
C SER A 338 -24.16 4.11 -2.55
N LEU A 339 -24.56 2.90 -2.92
CA LEU A 339 -24.13 1.65 -2.29
C LEU A 339 -22.62 1.46 -2.39
N HIS A 340 -22.07 1.50 -3.60
CA HIS A 340 -20.63 1.37 -3.80
C HIS A 340 -19.86 2.50 -3.13
N LYS A 341 -20.40 3.72 -3.12
CA LYS A 341 -19.79 4.86 -2.42
C LYS A 341 -19.70 4.63 -0.91
N VAL A 342 -20.76 4.14 -0.27
CA VAL A 342 -20.76 3.79 1.16
C VAL A 342 -19.75 2.68 1.42
N PHE A 343 -19.82 1.57 0.69
CA PHE A 343 -18.93 0.44 0.98
C PHE A 343 -17.46 0.71 0.62
N ALA A 344 -17.17 1.59 -0.35
CA ALA A 344 -15.79 2.07 -0.57
C ALA A 344 -15.22 2.84 0.64
N GLU A 345 -16.09 3.43 1.45
CA GLU A 345 -15.75 4.10 2.70
C GLU A 345 -15.76 3.18 3.91
N LEU A 346 -16.41 2.01 3.84
CA LEU A 346 -16.58 1.08 4.96
C LEU A 346 -15.82 -0.24 4.81
N VAL A 347 -15.12 -0.45 3.69
CA VAL A 347 -14.35 -1.67 3.45
C VAL A 347 -12.86 -1.37 3.31
N TYR A 348 -12.06 -2.23 3.92
CA TYR A 348 -10.63 -2.40 3.74
C TYR A 348 -10.39 -3.60 2.83
N SER A 349 -9.46 -3.46 1.87
CA SER A 349 -9.09 -4.56 0.98
C SER A 349 -7.58 -4.81 1.00
N ASP A 350 -7.20 -6.08 1.05
CA ASP A 350 -5.82 -6.57 0.94
C ASP A 350 -5.69 -7.46 -0.31
N GLN A 351 -4.46 -7.67 -0.80
CA GLN A 351 -4.18 -8.68 -1.82
C GLN A 351 -4.30 -10.12 -1.25
N SER A 352 -3.97 -10.30 0.04
CA SER A 352 -3.76 -11.61 0.69
C SER A 352 -4.83 -12.00 1.71
N ARG A 353 -5.72 -11.09 2.11
CA ARG A 353 -6.74 -11.29 3.13
C ARG A 353 -8.16 -11.02 2.58
N PRO A 354 -9.20 -11.64 3.17
CA PRO A 354 -10.59 -11.26 2.91
C PRO A 354 -10.83 -9.77 3.17
N PRO A 355 -11.80 -9.14 2.49
CA PRO A 355 -12.22 -7.77 2.78
C PRO A 355 -12.65 -7.63 4.24
N MET A 356 -12.25 -6.54 4.89
CA MET A 356 -12.57 -6.27 6.29
C MET A 356 -13.40 -4.99 6.41
N GLY A 357 -14.24 -4.91 7.44
CA GLY A 357 -14.98 -3.69 7.76
C GLY A 357 -14.04 -2.60 8.32
N LYS A 358 -14.36 -1.33 8.07
CA LYS A 358 -13.74 -0.18 8.74
C LYS A 358 -14.81 0.85 9.11
N ARG A 359 -14.49 1.67 10.10
CA ARG A 359 -15.32 2.79 10.56
C ARG A 359 -15.11 4.02 9.69
N ALA A 360 -16.19 4.73 9.40
CA ALA A 360 -16.15 6.02 8.71
C ALA A 360 -17.01 7.07 9.43
N ARG A 361 -16.63 8.35 9.34
CA ARG A 361 -17.36 9.44 10.01
C ARG A 361 -18.67 9.72 9.29
N MET A 362 -19.78 9.77 10.02
CA MET A 362 -21.09 10.09 9.44
C MET A 362 -21.10 11.46 8.74
N ALA A 363 -20.34 12.43 9.28
CA ALA A 363 -20.20 13.78 8.71
C ALA A 363 -19.76 13.78 7.24
N GLN A 364 -18.99 12.78 6.79
CA GLN A 364 -18.50 12.72 5.41
C GLN A 364 -19.61 12.36 4.40
N PHE A 365 -20.70 11.74 4.87
CA PHE A 365 -21.83 11.31 4.05
C PHE A 365 -22.97 12.33 4.03
N ARG A 366 -23.03 13.22 5.04
CA ARG A 366 -24.16 14.16 5.27
C ARG A 366 -24.57 15.00 4.06
N SER A 367 -23.62 15.35 3.20
CA SER A 367 -23.87 16.19 2.02
C SER A 367 -24.60 15.50 0.87
N ASN A 368 -24.82 14.18 0.94
CA ASN A 368 -25.49 13.42 -0.10
C ASN A 368 -26.75 12.73 0.45
N GLU A 369 -27.92 13.26 0.10
CA GLU A 369 -29.22 12.77 0.60
C GLU A 369 -29.48 11.30 0.24
N GLY A 370 -29.08 10.85 -0.96
CA GLY A 370 -29.25 9.46 -1.38
C GLY A 370 -28.38 8.49 -0.58
N VAL A 371 -27.16 8.90 -0.23
CA VAL A 371 -26.27 8.11 0.64
C VAL A 371 -26.76 8.07 2.08
N ASN A 372 -27.21 9.21 2.63
CA ASN A 372 -27.77 9.25 3.98
C ASN A 372 -29.01 8.36 4.09
N SER A 373 -29.93 8.44 3.12
CA SER A 373 -31.15 7.62 3.09
C SER A 373 -30.80 6.12 3.01
N LEU A 374 -29.77 5.77 2.25
CA LEU A 374 -29.27 4.40 2.18
C LEU A 374 -28.69 3.93 3.52
N ILE A 375 -27.84 4.74 4.17
CA ILE A 375 -27.27 4.42 5.48
C ILE A 375 -28.38 4.26 6.53
N GLU A 376 -29.38 5.15 6.52
CA GLU A 376 -30.52 5.10 7.44
C GLU A 376 -31.33 3.82 7.26
N LYS A 377 -31.60 3.41 6.01
CA LYS A 377 -32.32 2.16 5.71
C LYS A 377 -31.53 0.91 6.10
N LEU A 378 -30.25 0.86 5.75
CA LEU A 378 -29.39 -0.29 6.08
C LEU A 378 -29.04 -0.38 7.57
N SER A 379 -29.20 0.71 8.32
CA SER A 379 -29.01 0.76 9.78
C SER A 379 -30.27 0.46 10.58
N GLN A 380 -31.43 0.30 9.95
CA GLN A 380 -32.68 -0.02 10.66
C GLN A 380 -32.54 -1.34 11.44
N PRO A 381 -33.16 -1.49 12.62
CA PRO A 381 -33.03 -2.68 13.46
C PRO A 381 -33.31 -4.01 12.75
N ASP A 382 -34.24 -4.00 11.79
CA ASP A 382 -34.64 -5.20 11.03
C ASP A 382 -33.73 -5.51 9.84
N CYS A 383 -32.94 -4.55 9.34
CA CYS A 383 -31.97 -4.79 8.26
C CYS A 383 -30.56 -4.95 8.82
N ARG A 384 -30.14 -3.98 9.63
CA ARG A 384 -28.88 -3.90 10.40
C ARG A 384 -27.65 -4.43 9.68
N VAL A 385 -27.50 -4.06 8.42
CA VAL A 385 -26.29 -4.31 7.63
C VAL A 385 -25.21 -3.31 8.03
N LEU A 386 -25.63 -2.11 8.42
CA LEU A 386 -24.78 -1.05 8.96
C LEU A 386 -25.13 -0.77 10.42
N VAL A 387 -24.14 -0.27 11.16
CA VAL A 387 -24.31 0.23 12.53
C VAL A 387 -23.83 1.67 12.56
N VAL A 388 -24.63 2.55 13.16
CA VAL A 388 -24.28 3.93 13.43
C VAL A 388 -24.13 4.11 14.93
N SER A 389 -22.97 4.61 15.37
CA SER A 389 -22.65 4.83 16.78
C SER A 389 -22.12 6.25 17.01
N GLY A 390 -22.17 6.72 18.25
CA GLY A 390 -21.78 8.09 18.65
C GLY A 390 -22.90 9.13 18.51
N GLU A 391 -22.60 10.37 18.88
CA GLU A 391 -23.55 11.50 18.87
C GLU A 391 -22.97 12.72 18.14
N GLY A 392 -23.86 13.54 17.58
CA GLY A 392 -23.47 14.79 16.91
C GLY A 392 -22.46 14.57 15.78
N ASP A 393 -21.38 15.35 15.76
CA ASP A 393 -20.32 15.28 14.72
C ASP A 393 -19.34 14.10 14.93
N GLU A 394 -19.41 13.43 16.07
CA GLU A 394 -18.59 12.26 16.36
C GLU A 394 -19.23 10.96 15.85
N GLN A 395 -20.46 11.01 15.32
CA GLN A 395 -21.12 9.85 14.74
C GLN A 395 -20.24 9.14 13.70
N VAL A 396 -20.20 7.82 13.80
CA VAL A 396 -19.50 6.93 12.87
C VAL A 396 -20.46 5.87 12.36
N VAL A 397 -20.18 5.36 11.17
CA VAL A 397 -20.89 4.26 10.54
C VAL A 397 -19.89 3.15 10.21
N GLU A 398 -20.30 1.90 10.41
CA GLU A 398 -19.52 0.70 10.11
C GLU A 398 -20.42 -0.43 9.62
N VAL A 399 -19.80 -1.45 9.04
CA VAL A 399 -20.49 -2.69 8.66
C VAL A 399 -20.80 -3.47 9.94
N ALA A 400 -22.05 -3.91 10.13
CA ALA A 400 -22.48 -4.54 11.38
C ALA A 400 -21.70 -5.83 11.71
N HIS A 401 -21.25 -6.55 10.68
CA HIS A 401 -20.36 -7.69 10.81
C HIS A 401 -19.61 -7.98 9.50
N GLU A 402 -18.33 -8.35 9.56
CA GLU A 402 -17.51 -8.66 8.37
C GLU A 402 -18.07 -9.77 7.48
N LYS A 403 -18.82 -10.73 8.05
CA LYS A 403 -19.45 -11.84 7.30
C LYS A 403 -20.46 -11.34 6.25
N LEU A 404 -20.96 -10.12 6.40
CA LEU A 404 -21.80 -9.46 5.42
C LEU A 404 -21.08 -9.25 4.07
N LEU A 405 -19.76 -9.03 4.10
CA LEU A 405 -18.95 -8.79 2.90
C LEU A 405 -18.80 -10.05 2.04
N GLU A 406 -18.95 -11.23 2.65
CA GLU A 406 -18.91 -12.53 1.97
C GLU A 406 -20.33 -13.02 1.62
N ALA A 407 -21.28 -12.85 2.55
CA ALA A 407 -22.61 -13.43 2.43
C ALA A 407 -23.57 -12.62 1.55
N TRP A 408 -23.41 -11.31 1.42
CA TRP A 408 -24.26 -10.51 0.53
C TRP A 408 -23.77 -10.63 -0.93
N PRO A 409 -24.46 -11.36 -1.83
CA PRO A 409 -23.89 -11.72 -3.14
C PRO A 409 -23.53 -10.51 -4.00
N LYS A 410 -24.42 -9.50 -4.03
CA LYS A 410 -24.22 -8.26 -4.78
C LYS A 410 -22.95 -7.52 -4.33
N LEU A 411 -22.74 -7.40 -3.02
CA LEU A 411 -21.56 -6.75 -2.46
C LEU A 411 -20.30 -7.62 -2.64
N ALA A 412 -20.41 -8.92 -2.45
CA ALA A 412 -19.31 -9.86 -2.59
C ALA A 412 -18.82 -9.96 -4.04
N GLU A 413 -19.71 -9.85 -5.03
CA GLU A 413 -19.35 -9.77 -6.45
C GLU A 413 -18.64 -8.45 -6.75
N TRP A 414 -19.17 -7.32 -6.27
CA TRP A 414 -18.55 -6.00 -6.42
C TRP A 414 -17.14 -5.94 -5.82
N LEU A 415 -16.93 -6.53 -4.62
CA LEU A 415 -15.63 -6.60 -3.95
C LEU A 415 -14.63 -7.54 -4.65
N ARG A 416 -15.12 -8.54 -5.41
CA ARG A 416 -14.28 -9.49 -6.16
C ARG A 416 -13.84 -8.96 -7.51
N ASP A 417 -14.46 -7.91 -8.03
CA ASP A 417 -14.03 -7.26 -9.26
C ASP A 417 -12.62 -6.65 -9.11
N ASP A 418 -11.72 -6.99 -10.03
CA ASP A 418 -10.31 -6.61 -9.96
C ASP A 418 -10.10 -5.09 -10.03
N ASN A 419 -10.95 -4.35 -10.76
CA ASN A 419 -10.85 -2.89 -10.85
C ASN A 419 -11.26 -2.23 -9.54
N ASN A 420 -12.37 -2.69 -8.94
CA ASN A 420 -12.83 -2.20 -7.65
C ASN A 420 -11.83 -2.54 -6.54
N LYS A 421 -11.31 -3.77 -6.52
CA LYS A 421 -10.26 -4.18 -5.57
C LYS A 421 -9.01 -3.31 -5.70
N ALA A 422 -8.53 -3.07 -6.92
CA ALA A 422 -7.39 -2.19 -7.18
C ALA A 422 -7.65 -0.74 -6.74
N PHE A 423 -8.87 -0.25 -6.96
CA PHE A 423 -9.29 1.09 -6.51
C PHE A 423 -9.29 1.19 -4.98
N LEU A 424 -9.85 0.23 -4.25
CA LEU A 424 -9.90 0.25 -2.78
C LEU A 424 -8.50 0.23 -2.17
N ILE A 425 -7.60 -0.60 -2.69
CA ILE A 425 -6.20 -0.67 -2.25
C ILE A 425 -5.50 0.68 -2.52
N TRP A 426 -5.68 1.25 -3.71
CA TRP A 426 -5.10 2.55 -4.06
C TRP A 426 -5.65 3.67 -3.16
N LYS A 427 -6.96 3.69 -2.90
CA LYS A 427 -7.61 4.69 -2.05
C LYS A 427 -7.07 4.66 -0.62
N GLN A 428 -6.78 3.48 -0.09
CA GLN A 428 -6.11 3.33 1.20
C GLN A 428 -4.70 3.94 1.19
N GLN A 429 -3.90 3.68 0.16
CA GLN A 429 -2.56 4.28 0.02
C GLN A 429 -2.64 5.82 -0.10
N LEU A 430 -3.66 6.33 -0.81
CA LEU A 430 -3.93 7.76 -0.91
C LEU A 430 -4.18 8.38 0.47
N ARG A 431 -4.99 7.75 1.32
CA ARG A 431 -5.27 8.23 2.68
C ARG A 431 -4.03 8.28 3.56
N VAL A 432 -3.16 7.29 3.47
CA VAL A 432 -1.87 7.31 4.17
C VAL A 432 -1.02 8.50 3.71
N ALA A 433 -1.02 8.81 2.42
CA ALA A 433 -0.32 9.99 1.90
C ALA A 433 -0.96 11.32 2.38
N ILE A 434 -2.29 11.39 2.45
CA ILE A 434 -3.02 12.54 2.99
C ILE A 434 -2.70 12.76 4.46
N SER A 435 -2.72 11.71 5.29
CA SER A 435 -2.37 11.81 6.71
C SER A 435 -0.95 12.34 6.88
N LYS A 436 0.03 11.80 6.13
CA LYS A 436 1.41 12.30 6.13
C LYS A 436 1.50 13.76 5.69
N TYR A 437 0.71 14.18 4.71
CA TYR A 437 0.67 15.57 4.25
C TYR A 437 0.13 16.50 5.34
N GLU A 438 -0.95 16.13 6.03
CA GLU A 438 -1.52 16.93 7.12
C GLU A 438 -0.60 16.96 8.36
N GLU A 439 -0.02 15.81 8.75
CA GLU A 439 0.96 15.70 9.84
C GLU A 439 2.19 16.59 9.61
N ASN A 440 2.68 16.64 8.38
CA ASN A 440 3.79 17.52 7.98
C ASN A 440 3.33 18.95 7.66
N LYS A 441 2.25 19.42 8.29
CA LYS A 441 1.72 20.80 8.18
C LYS A 441 1.47 21.22 6.73
N ARG A 442 0.99 20.29 5.91
CA ARG A 442 0.69 20.49 4.48
C ARG A 442 1.91 20.84 3.65
N ASP A 443 3.07 20.28 4.00
CA ASP A 443 4.30 20.39 3.21
C ASP A 443 4.05 19.95 1.76
N PRO A 444 4.25 20.83 0.78
CA PRO A 444 4.08 20.49 -0.63
C PRO A 444 4.83 19.23 -1.05
N ASP A 445 5.97 18.90 -0.43
CA ASP A 445 6.79 17.72 -0.77
C ASP A 445 6.10 16.37 -0.57
N GLN A 446 5.07 16.31 0.27
CA GLN A 446 4.26 15.11 0.46
C GLN A 446 3.16 14.94 -0.62
N LEU A 447 2.93 15.94 -1.48
CA LEU A 447 1.95 15.87 -2.57
C LEU A 447 2.37 14.88 -3.67
N LEU A 448 1.38 14.27 -4.35
CA LEU A 448 1.59 13.25 -5.38
C LEU A 448 2.42 13.77 -6.56
N ARG A 449 3.30 12.91 -7.08
CA ARG A 449 4.25 13.24 -8.16
C ARG A 449 4.04 12.35 -9.38
N LYS A 450 4.30 12.90 -10.57
CA LYS A 450 4.37 12.19 -11.86
C LYS A 450 3.34 11.04 -12.01
N LEU A 451 3.79 9.79 -11.89
CA LEU A 451 3.01 8.56 -12.12
C LEU A 451 1.87 8.40 -11.11
N ASP A 452 2.09 8.70 -9.82
CA ASP A 452 1.07 8.59 -8.78
C ASP A 452 -0.06 9.60 -9.00
N LEU A 453 0.27 10.82 -9.45
CA LEU A 453 -0.76 11.80 -9.82
C LEU A 453 -1.52 11.37 -11.07
N SER A 454 -0.84 10.80 -12.06
CA SER A 454 -1.52 10.29 -13.27
C SER A 454 -2.48 9.16 -12.94
N LYS A 455 -2.06 8.21 -12.11
CA LYS A 455 -2.90 7.11 -11.62
C LYS A 455 -4.08 7.63 -10.80
N ALA A 456 -3.84 8.62 -9.93
CA ALA A 456 -4.90 9.27 -9.17
C ALA A 456 -5.93 9.97 -10.07
N LEU A 457 -5.49 10.66 -11.13
CA LEU A 457 -6.39 11.31 -12.07
C LEU A 457 -7.21 10.30 -12.91
N ASP A 458 -6.62 9.16 -13.29
CA ASP A 458 -7.35 8.08 -13.97
C ASP A 458 -8.47 7.51 -13.09
N PHE A 459 -8.16 7.23 -11.81
CA PHE A 459 -9.17 6.77 -10.87
C PHE A 459 -10.24 7.82 -10.55
N VAL A 460 -9.87 9.10 -10.45
CA VAL A 460 -10.84 10.19 -10.29
C VAL A 460 -11.81 10.26 -11.46
N ASN A 461 -11.33 10.07 -12.69
CA ASN A 461 -12.18 10.09 -13.87
C ASN A 461 -13.13 8.89 -13.93
N LYS A 462 -12.69 7.71 -13.47
CA LYS A 462 -13.49 6.47 -13.49
C LYS A 462 -14.45 6.33 -12.32
N HIS A 463 -14.11 6.88 -11.16
CA HIS A 463 -14.84 6.70 -9.90
C HIS A 463 -15.09 8.04 -9.18
N GLN A 464 -15.41 9.10 -9.93
CA GLN A 464 -15.54 10.45 -9.40
C GLN A 464 -16.46 10.52 -8.16
N ASP A 465 -17.53 9.74 -8.14
CA ASP A 465 -18.51 9.73 -7.04
C ASP A 465 -18.00 9.08 -5.76
N TRP A 466 -16.97 8.24 -5.83
CA TRP A 466 -16.43 7.48 -4.69
C TRP A 466 -15.28 8.19 -3.98
N ILE A 467 -14.91 9.39 -4.44
CA ILE A 467 -13.81 10.16 -3.88
C ILE A 467 -14.35 11.23 -2.95
N SER A 468 -13.79 11.33 -1.75
CA SER A 468 -14.19 12.33 -0.77
C SER A 468 -13.73 13.74 -1.17
N GLN A 469 -14.34 14.77 -0.59
CA GLN A 469 -13.91 16.15 -0.86
C GLN A 469 -12.45 16.39 -0.42
N GLU A 470 -12.02 15.77 0.68
CA GLU A 470 -10.64 15.87 1.18
C GLU A 470 -9.64 15.20 0.22
N GLU A 471 -9.96 14.00 -0.27
CA GLU A 471 -9.15 13.27 -1.25
C GLU A 471 -9.05 14.07 -2.55
N TYR A 472 -10.17 14.61 -3.03
CA TYR A 472 -10.21 15.45 -4.22
C TYR A 472 -9.41 16.75 -4.04
N ALA A 473 -9.48 17.38 -2.86
CA ALA A 473 -8.71 18.57 -2.53
C ALA A 473 -7.20 18.28 -2.54
N PHE A 474 -6.76 17.16 -1.97
CA PHE A 474 -5.36 16.74 -1.98
C PHE A 474 -4.84 16.43 -3.39
N ILE A 475 -5.63 15.72 -4.22
CA ILE A 475 -5.29 15.45 -5.63
C ILE A 475 -5.22 16.77 -6.41
N ASN A 476 -6.14 17.71 -6.17
CA ASN A 476 -6.10 19.02 -6.80
C ASN A 476 -4.94 19.89 -6.31
N ALA A 477 -4.58 19.85 -5.04
CA ALA A 477 -3.38 20.51 -4.52
C ALA A 477 -2.13 19.95 -5.22
N SER A 478 -2.06 18.63 -5.39
CA SER A 478 -0.99 17.94 -6.15
C SER A 478 -0.95 18.40 -7.61
N ARG A 479 -2.11 18.47 -8.28
CA ARG A 479 -2.24 18.98 -9.65
C ARG A 479 -1.83 20.45 -9.77
N ARG A 480 -2.30 21.32 -8.87
CA ARG A 480 -1.96 22.74 -8.83
C ARG A 480 -0.47 22.96 -8.57
N ARG A 481 0.17 22.14 -7.73
CA ARG A 481 1.62 22.19 -7.52
C ARG A 481 2.37 21.89 -8.82
N GLN A 482 1.98 20.83 -9.53
CA GLN A 482 2.62 20.50 -10.80
C GLN A 482 2.38 21.58 -11.87
N LEU A 483 1.17 22.14 -11.95
CA LEU A 483 0.87 23.25 -12.84
C LEU A 483 1.64 24.52 -12.46
N LYS A 484 1.74 24.88 -11.17
CA LYS A 484 2.55 26.01 -10.70
C LYS A 484 4.04 25.80 -10.98
N LYS A 485 4.54 24.56 -10.88
CA LYS A 485 5.92 24.24 -11.28
C LYS A 485 6.09 24.46 -12.79
N LYS A 486 5.16 23.96 -13.62
CA LYS A 486 5.16 24.20 -15.07
C LYS A 486 5.04 25.69 -15.42
N VAL A 487 4.17 26.44 -14.76
CA VAL A 487 3.94 27.89 -15.00
C VAL A 487 5.06 28.74 -14.43
N ARG A 488 5.68 28.39 -13.29
CA ARG A 488 6.89 29.08 -12.81
C ARG A 488 8.05 28.84 -13.75
N VAL A 489 8.23 27.61 -14.23
CA VAL A 489 9.22 27.32 -15.27
C VAL A 489 8.88 28.10 -16.54
N ALA A 490 7.64 28.08 -17.01
CA ALA A 490 7.21 28.83 -18.20
C ALA A 490 7.31 30.35 -18.02
N GLY A 491 7.05 30.88 -16.82
CA GLY A 491 7.15 32.30 -16.48
C GLY A 491 8.59 32.75 -16.31
N CYS A 492 9.48 31.91 -15.74
CA CYS A 492 10.91 32.13 -15.78
C CYS A 492 11.43 32.08 -17.22
N VAL A 493 10.92 31.18 -18.05
CA VAL A 493 11.22 31.14 -19.49
C VAL A 493 10.69 32.40 -20.19
N LEU A 494 9.49 32.88 -19.87
CA LEU A 494 8.90 34.06 -20.51
C LEU A 494 9.57 35.36 -20.04
N LEU A 495 10.01 35.45 -18.78
CA LEU A 495 10.85 36.52 -18.27
C LEU A 495 12.26 36.46 -18.86
N ALA A 496 12.82 35.27 -19.06
CA ALA A 496 14.07 35.10 -19.79
C ALA A 496 13.90 35.52 -21.25
N VAL A 497 12.79 35.17 -21.92
CA VAL A 497 12.49 35.61 -23.28
C VAL A 497 12.25 37.12 -23.35
N LEU A 498 11.51 37.72 -22.41
CA LEU A 498 11.35 39.18 -22.33
C LEU A 498 12.67 39.89 -21.99
N GLY A 499 13.54 39.26 -21.19
CA GLY A 499 14.90 39.72 -20.95
C GLY A 499 15.75 39.64 -22.22
N ILE A 500 15.63 38.56 -23.00
CA ILE A 500 16.28 38.38 -24.31
C ILE A 500 15.70 39.33 -25.37
N TRP A 501 14.41 39.68 -25.29
CA TRP A 501 13.78 40.66 -26.18
C TRP A 501 14.09 42.09 -25.76
N GLY A 502 14.22 42.37 -24.46
CA GLY A 502 14.69 43.66 -23.93
C GLY A 502 16.17 43.89 -24.24
N ASP A 503 17.01 42.89 -24.00
CA ASP A 503 18.42 42.88 -24.40
C ASP A 503 18.56 42.85 -25.93
N GLY A 504 17.66 42.16 -26.64
CA GLY A 504 17.56 42.15 -28.10
C GLY A 504 17.10 43.48 -28.69
N TRP A 505 16.22 44.23 -28.01
CA TRP A 505 15.78 45.58 -28.41
C TRP A 505 16.85 46.62 -28.08
N PHE A 506 17.51 46.50 -26.93
CA PHE A 506 18.68 47.31 -26.55
C PHE A 506 19.85 47.09 -27.52
N ARG A 507 20.12 45.82 -27.87
CA ARG A 507 21.11 45.41 -28.86
C ARG A 507 20.68 45.73 -30.28
N ALA A 508 19.39 45.72 -30.65
CA ALA A 508 18.90 46.14 -31.96
C ALA A 508 19.10 47.66 -32.18
N ASN A 509 19.02 48.43 -31.10
CA ASN A 509 19.38 49.85 -31.11
C ASN A 509 20.90 50.06 -31.24
N GLU A 510 21.73 49.13 -30.75
CA GLU A 510 23.17 49.03 -31.06
C GLU A 510 23.49 48.33 -32.39
N TYR A 511 22.56 47.56 -32.98
CA TYR A 511 22.76 46.75 -34.19
C TYR A 511 22.70 47.58 -35.48
N ARG A 512 22.21 48.83 -35.40
CA ARG A 512 22.44 49.82 -36.47
C ARG A 512 23.91 50.26 -36.57
N ALA A 513 24.78 49.85 -35.64
CA ALA A 513 26.21 50.18 -35.63
C ALA A 513 27.15 48.97 -35.84
N SER A 514 26.64 47.75 -36.06
CA SER A 514 27.47 46.53 -36.15
C SER A 514 27.65 45.94 -37.56
N GLU A 515 27.02 46.51 -38.59
CA GLU A 515 27.16 46.07 -40.00
C GLU A 515 28.60 46.11 -40.56
N GLN A 516 29.56 46.73 -39.86
CA GLN A 516 30.96 46.83 -40.33
C GLN A 516 31.91 45.73 -39.81
N ARG A 517 31.49 44.78 -38.97
CA ARG A 517 32.41 43.75 -38.42
C ARG A 517 32.36 42.38 -39.10
N GLY A 518 31.35 42.09 -39.92
CA GLY A 518 31.29 40.88 -40.75
C GLY A 518 32.26 40.88 -41.94
N LEU A 519 32.67 42.06 -42.40
CA LEU A 519 33.57 42.23 -43.55
C LEU A 519 35.07 42.04 -43.23
N ARG A 520 35.49 42.07 -41.96
CA ARG A 520 36.89 41.84 -41.59
C ARG A 520 37.27 40.36 -41.44
N ILE A 521 36.31 39.48 -41.17
CA ILE A 521 36.55 38.03 -41.13
C ILE A 521 36.53 37.47 -42.56
N LEU A 522 35.62 37.95 -43.42
CA LEU A 522 35.65 37.61 -44.85
C LEU A 522 36.93 38.09 -45.56
N ALA A 523 37.51 39.22 -45.15
CA ALA A 523 38.79 39.71 -45.67
C ALA A 523 40.02 38.92 -45.15
N PHE A 524 39.90 38.17 -44.05
CA PHE A 524 40.97 37.31 -43.54
C PHE A 524 40.98 35.93 -44.22
N PHE A 525 39.83 35.45 -44.71
CA PHE A 525 39.69 34.15 -45.38
C PHE A 525 39.93 34.17 -46.90
N MET A 526 40.03 35.36 -47.52
CA MET A 526 40.28 35.49 -48.96
C MET A 526 41.77 35.45 -49.36
N ASN A 527 42.71 35.41 -48.40
CA ASN A 527 44.13 35.21 -48.68
C ASN A 527 44.52 33.76 -48.38
N GLY A 528 44.64 32.98 -49.45
CA GLY A 528 44.77 31.53 -49.45
C GLY A 528 45.89 30.99 -48.58
N SER A 529 45.49 30.23 -47.56
CA SER A 529 46.18 29.08 -46.98
C SER A 529 45.18 28.45 -46.00
N TYR A 530 44.53 27.35 -46.38
CA TYR A 530 43.66 26.62 -45.46
C TYR A 530 44.54 26.07 -44.32
N PRO A 531 44.35 26.47 -43.04
CA PRO A 531 45.01 25.76 -41.95
C PRO A 531 44.54 24.30 -41.97
N LEU A 532 45.44 23.37 -41.67
CA LEU A 532 45.10 21.96 -41.48
C LEU A 532 43.93 21.86 -40.48
N PRO A 533 42.96 20.95 -40.71
CA PRO A 533 41.85 20.80 -39.79
C PRO A 533 42.36 20.42 -38.40
N MET A 534 41.75 20.99 -37.37
CA MET A 534 42.04 20.66 -35.98
C MET A 534 41.65 19.22 -35.73
N LYS A 535 42.65 18.34 -35.62
CA LYS A 535 42.44 16.94 -35.28
C LYS A 535 42.01 16.82 -33.82
N PRO A 536 41.03 15.96 -33.49
CA PRO A 536 40.78 15.59 -32.10
C PRO A 536 42.00 14.84 -31.53
N GLU A 537 42.21 15.01 -30.23
CA GLU A 537 43.20 14.19 -29.51
C GLU A 537 42.63 12.77 -29.37
N MET A 538 43.40 11.78 -29.80
CA MET A 538 42.97 10.38 -29.87
C MET A 538 43.70 9.54 -28.82
N VAL A 539 42.96 8.68 -28.14
CA VAL A 539 43.48 7.74 -27.12
C VAL A 539 43.44 6.34 -27.70
N LYS A 540 44.56 5.60 -27.65
CA LYS A 540 44.62 4.20 -28.04
C LYS A 540 43.92 3.33 -27.01
N ILE A 541 42.92 2.60 -27.46
CA ILE A 541 42.18 1.62 -26.65
C ILE A 541 42.67 0.23 -27.05
N PRO A 542 43.27 -0.55 -26.12
CA PRO A 542 43.71 -1.90 -26.42
C PRO A 542 42.49 -2.77 -26.73
N GLY A 543 42.63 -3.72 -27.66
CA GLY A 543 41.59 -4.70 -27.91
C GLY A 543 41.45 -5.66 -26.73
N GLY A 544 40.24 -6.19 -26.54
CA GLY A 544 39.95 -7.10 -25.43
C GLY A 544 38.50 -7.55 -25.44
N SER A 545 38.14 -8.42 -24.50
CA SER A 545 36.76 -8.88 -24.34
C SER A 545 36.15 -8.28 -23.09
N PHE A 546 34.89 -7.85 -23.18
CA PHE A 546 34.11 -7.39 -22.05
C PHE A 546 32.67 -7.86 -22.14
N CYS A 547 31.96 -7.72 -21.04
CA CYS A 547 30.59 -8.12 -20.92
C CYS A 547 29.68 -6.90 -21.06
N MET A 548 29.04 -6.78 -22.22
CA MET A 548 28.21 -5.63 -22.58
C MET A 548 26.80 -5.77 -22.01
N GLY A 549 26.24 -4.67 -21.52
CA GLY A 549 24.88 -4.61 -20.95
C GLY A 549 24.80 -4.81 -19.43
N ASP A 550 23.59 -5.06 -18.94
CA ASP A 550 23.31 -5.18 -17.50
C ASP A 550 22.33 -6.33 -17.18
N ASP A 551 22.55 -7.01 -16.05
CA ASP A 551 21.67 -8.04 -15.50
C ASP A 551 20.86 -7.42 -14.37
N VAL A 552 19.56 -7.28 -14.58
CA VAL A 552 18.68 -6.49 -13.69
C VAL A 552 18.45 -7.19 -12.35
N SER A 553 19.09 -6.71 -11.28
CA SER A 553 18.49 -6.48 -9.95
C SER A 553 19.43 -5.63 -9.05
N THR A 554 19.16 -4.34 -8.93
CA THR A 554 19.87 -3.42 -8.03
C THR A 554 19.63 -3.71 -6.54
N GLU A 555 18.58 -4.46 -6.19
CA GLU A 555 18.33 -4.90 -4.80
C GLU A 555 19.14 -6.14 -4.38
N GLN A 556 19.56 -7.02 -5.31
CA GLN A 556 20.33 -8.23 -4.94
C GLN A 556 21.85 -8.04 -5.00
N ARG A 557 22.36 -6.99 -5.64
CA ARG A 557 23.82 -6.72 -5.69
C ARG A 557 24.46 -6.41 -4.35
N LYS A 558 23.69 -6.09 -3.30
CA LYS A 558 24.25 -5.93 -1.94
C LYS A 558 24.64 -7.25 -1.28
N GLU A 559 24.22 -8.40 -1.81
CA GLU A 559 24.49 -9.72 -1.22
C GLU A 559 25.36 -10.65 -2.09
N THR A 560 25.67 -10.29 -3.34
CA THR A 560 26.49 -11.15 -4.23
C THR A 560 27.67 -10.39 -4.81
N LEU A 561 28.70 -10.19 -3.97
CA LEU A 561 30.05 -9.79 -4.40
C LEU A 561 30.86 -10.93 -5.04
N ASN A 562 30.24 -12.11 -5.27
CA ASN A 562 30.90 -13.28 -5.86
C ASN A 562 29.92 -14.06 -6.75
N ALA A 563 29.81 -13.72 -8.04
CA ALA A 563 29.45 -14.67 -9.10
C ALA A 563 29.54 -14.02 -10.49
N THR A 564 30.70 -14.21 -11.09
CA THR A 564 31.06 -13.99 -12.48
C THR A 564 30.30 -14.98 -13.37
N SER A 565 29.28 -14.55 -14.12
CA SER A 565 28.84 -15.29 -15.31
C SER A 565 28.26 -14.34 -16.34
N CYS A 566 29.02 -14.12 -17.41
CA CYS A 566 28.58 -13.44 -18.62
C CYS A 566 27.94 -14.40 -19.64
N ASN A 567 27.66 -15.63 -19.21
CA ASN A 567 26.82 -16.57 -19.91
C ASN A 567 25.47 -16.61 -19.20
N GLY A 568 24.45 -16.02 -19.84
CA GLY A 568 23.08 -16.47 -19.61
C GLY A 568 22.98 -17.88 -20.15
N ASP A 569 23.37 -18.89 -19.36
CA ASP A 569 23.33 -20.28 -19.80
C ASP A 569 21.90 -20.64 -20.25
N GLN A 570 21.84 -21.20 -21.45
CA GLN A 570 20.69 -21.93 -21.98
C GLN A 570 20.38 -23.11 -21.07
N LYS A 571 19.67 -22.89 -19.96
CA LYS A 571 18.94 -23.92 -19.18
C LYS A 571 18.15 -23.27 -18.06
N SER A 572 16.96 -22.77 -18.39
CA SER A 572 15.86 -22.69 -17.43
C SER A 572 14.57 -22.34 -18.17
N GLN A 573 13.65 -23.31 -18.27
CA GLN A 573 12.28 -23.04 -18.69
C GLN A 573 11.51 -22.17 -17.68
N ASP A 574 12.08 -21.88 -16.51
CA ASP A 574 11.50 -21.00 -15.48
C ASP A 574 11.81 -19.51 -15.72
N ALA A 575 12.86 -19.18 -16.49
CA ALA A 575 13.20 -17.79 -16.82
C ALA A 575 12.21 -17.12 -17.81
N LYS A 576 11.40 -17.91 -18.54
CA LYS A 576 10.39 -17.39 -19.47
C LYS A 576 9.25 -16.64 -18.75
N LYS A 577 8.93 -17.00 -17.50
CA LYS A 577 7.88 -16.31 -16.72
C LYS A 577 8.33 -14.94 -16.18
N THR A 578 9.63 -14.74 -15.98
CA THR A 578 10.21 -13.50 -15.41
C THR A 578 10.47 -12.42 -16.47
N PHE A 579 10.52 -12.80 -17.76
CA PHE A 579 10.81 -11.88 -18.86
C PHE A 579 9.64 -10.94 -19.18
N GLU A 580 8.39 -11.35 -18.92
CA GLU A 580 7.17 -10.63 -19.30
C GLU A 580 6.87 -9.37 -18.45
N GLN A 581 7.49 -9.22 -17.26
CA GLN A 581 7.21 -8.12 -16.32
C GLN A 581 8.19 -6.93 -16.35
N ARG A 582 9.26 -6.97 -17.15
CA ARG A 582 10.26 -5.88 -17.19
C ARG A 582 9.75 -4.65 -17.93
N SER A 583 10.13 -3.45 -17.45
CA SER A 583 9.86 -2.21 -18.18
C SER A 583 10.59 -2.21 -19.54
N ARG A 584 10.06 -1.46 -20.52
CA ARG A 584 10.68 -1.38 -21.86
C ARG A 584 12.12 -0.89 -21.82
N GLU A 585 12.46 0.00 -20.88
CA GLU A 585 13.81 0.56 -20.68
C GLU A 585 14.78 -0.47 -20.08
N GLN A 586 14.31 -1.33 -19.17
CA GLN A 586 15.14 -2.41 -18.61
C GLN A 586 15.45 -3.51 -19.64
N ARG A 587 14.54 -3.74 -20.59
CA ARG A 587 14.75 -4.74 -21.65
C ARG A 587 15.82 -4.32 -22.66
N SER A 588 16.00 -3.02 -22.92
CA SER A 588 16.96 -2.58 -23.95
C SER A 588 18.41 -2.87 -23.61
N ARG A 589 18.79 -2.96 -22.34
CA ARG A 589 20.16 -3.25 -21.91
C ARG A 589 20.46 -4.73 -21.63
N THR A 590 19.51 -5.61 -21.95
CA THR A 590 19.60 -7.07 -21.71
C THR A 590 19.51 -7.84 -23.03
N PRO A 591 20.05 -9.07 -23.13
CA PRO A 591 20.88 -9.75 -22.12
C PRO A 591 22.31 -9.21 -22.06
N ARG A 592 23.00 -9.49 -20.93
CA ARG A 592 24.47 -9.38 -20.92
C ARG A 592 25.07 -10.42 -21.88
N HIS A 593 26.06 -10.00 -22.63
CA HIS A 593 26.73 -10.86 -23.61
C HIS A 593 28.20 -10.47 -23.75
N TRP A 594 29.03 -11.44 -24.12
CA TRP A 594 30.45 -11.21 -24.41
C TRP A 594 30.63 -10.53 -25.75
N VAL A 595 31.46 -9.49 -25.76
CA VAL A 595 31.91 -8.79 -26.96
C VAL A 595 33.42 -8.67 -26.94
N THR A 596 34.07 -9.07 -28.03
CA THR A 596 35.50 -8.90 -28.27
C THR A 596 35.72 -7.71 -29.18
N VAL A 597 36.34 -6.66 -28.68
CA VAL A 597 36.62 -5.42 -29.41
C VAL A 597 38.06 -5.43 -29.90
N SER A 598 38.26 -5.13 -31.19
CA SER A 598 39.61 -4.96 -31.78
C SER A 598 40.27 -3.67 -31.30
N PRO A 599 41.62 -3.55 -31.29
CA PRO A 599 42.28 -2.29 -30.94
C PRO A 599 41.86 -1.15 -31.86
N PHE A 600 41.53 -0.01 -31.28
CA PHE A 600 41.10 1.19 -32.00
C PHE A 600 41.55 2.44 -31.23
N GLN A 601 41.35 3.61 -31.81
CA GLN A 601 41.50 4.88 -31.09
C GLN A 601 40.14 5.53 -30.87
N LEU A 602 39.93 6.13 -29.70
CA LEU A 602 38.73 6.90 -29.39
C LEU A 602 39.13 8.34 -29.02
N GLY A 603 38.32 9.30 -29.44
CA GLY A 603 38.49 10.70 -29.09
C GLY A 603 38.53 10.89 -27.58
N LYS A 604 39.59 11.54 -27.10
CA LYS A 604 39.80 11.87 -25.69
C LYS A 604 38.64 12.66 -25.09
N TYR A 605 38.05 13.50 -25.94
CA TYR A 605 36.93 14.39 -25.67
C TYR A 605 35.87 14.22 -26.77
N GLU A 606 34.67 14.72 -26.52
CA GLU A 606 33.68 15.00 -27.55
C GLU A 606 34.22 16.05 -28.54
N VAL A 607 33.73 16.02 -29.78
CA VAL A 607 34.10 17.03 -30.79
C VAL A 607 33.62 18.40 -30.33
N THR A 608 34.49 19.40 -30.32
CA THR A 608 34.16 20.74 -29.84
C THR A 608 33.56 21.64 -30.91
N PHE A 609 32.86 22.71 -30.52
CA PHE A 609 32.41 23.73 -31.48
C PHE A 609 33.57 24.28 -32.31
N LYS A 610 34.74 24.52 -31.70
CA LYS A 610 35.92 25.02 -32.39
C LYS A 610 36.39 24.10 -33.52
N GLN A 611 36.31 22.79 -33.31
CA GLN A 611 36.66 21.78 -34.31
C GLN A 611 35.59 21.67 -35.41
N TYR A 612 34.31 21.63 -35.02
CA TYR A 612 33.20 21.49 -35.96
C TYR A 612 33.01 22.74 -36.84
N ASP A 613 33.26 23.93 -36.30
CA ASP A 613 33.11 25.20 -37.03
C ASP A 613 34.04 25.25 -38.25
N GLN A 614 35.22 24.65 -38.19
CA GLN A 614 36.13 24.55 -39.35
C GLN A 614 35.51 23.74 -40.48
N TYR A 615 34.84 22.64 -40.16
CA TYR A 615 34.12 21.82 -41.13
C TYR A 615 32.95 22.61 -41.74
N ALA A 616 32.11 23.21 -40.90
CA ALA A 616 30.93 23.92 -41.36
C ALA A 616 31.32 25.08 -42.28
N ILE A 617 32.33 25.87 -41.90
CA ILE A 617 32.87 26.96 -42.72
C ILE A 617 33.46 26.42 -44.03
N ALA A 618 34.28 25.36 -43.98
CA ALA A 618 34.93 24.82 -45.18
C ALA A 618 33.93 24.23 -46.19
N LYS A 619 32.76 23.78 -45.73
CA LYS A 619 31.71 23.20 -46.57
C LYS A 619 30.60 24.18 -46.94
N GLY A 620 30.60 25.39 -46.36
CA GLY A 620 29.51 26.35 -46.51
C GLY A 620 28.21 25.90 -45.81
N GLU A 621 28.33 25.06 -44.79
CA GLU A 621 27.21 24.54 -44.00
C GLU A 621 26.82 25.49 -42.88
N ARG A 622 25.61 25.31 -42.35
CA ARG A 622 25.13 26.08 -41.19
C ARG A 622 25.97 25.75 -39.96
N LEU A 623 26.46 26.77 -39.27
CA LEU A 623 27.02 26.62 -37.91
C LEU A 623 25.94 26.10 -36.96
N PRO A 624 26.19 25.00 -36.21
CA PRO A 624 25.24 24.50 -35.21
C PRO A 624 25.00 25.56 -34.13
N SER A 625 23.77 25.63 -33.63
CA SER A 625 23.40 26.61 -32.61
C SER A 625 24.04 26.26 -31.27
N ASP A 626 24.76 27.21 -30.68
CA ASP A 626 25.23 27.13 -29.29
C ASP A 626 24.17 27.58 -28.28
N GLN A 627 23.00 28.03 -28.77
CA GLN A 627 21.88 28.53 -27.98
C GLN A 627 22.26 29.66 -27.01
N GLY A 628 23.32 30.42 -27.34
CA GLY A 628 23.84 31.49 -26.48
C GLY A 628 24.56 31.01 -25.23
N ARG A 629 24.96 29.73 -25.15
CA ARG A 629 25.64 29.12 -23.99
C ARG A 629 27.17 29.09 -24.09
N GLY A 630 27.71 29.55 -25.22
CA GLY A 630 29.14 29.58 -25.49
C GLY A 630 29.56 28.56 -26.55
N ARG A 631 30.62 28.90 -27.28
CA ARG A 631 31.30 28.05 -28.27
C ARG A 631 32.71 27.74 -27.79
N GLY A 632 33.60 27.36 -28.70
CA GLY A 632 35.00 27.10 -28.39
C GLY A 632 35.19 25.63 -27.99
N ASP A 633 35.70 25.41 -26.79
CA ASP A 633 36.07 24.07 -26.29
C ASP A 633 34.89 23.34 -25.60
N GLN A 634 33.67 23.88 -25.68
CA GLN A 634 32.45 23.13 -25.35
C GLN A 634 32.16 22.08 -26.43
N PRO A 635 31.54 20.94 -26.06
CA PRO A 635 31.11 19.93 -27.03
C PRO A 635 30.14 20.55 -28.03
N VAL A 636 30.31 20.21 -29.31
CA VAL A 636 29.36 20.60 -30.35
C VAL A 636 28.01 19.94 -30.05
N MET A 637 26.94 20.73 -30.14
CA MET A 637 25.57 20.27 -29.99
C MET A 637 24.72 20.77 -31.15
N ASP A 638 23.42 20.44 -31.17
CA ASP A 638 22.51 20.82 -32.25
C ASP A 638 22.95 20.23 -33.62
N VAL A 639 23.55 19.04 -33.59
CA VAL A 639 24.00 18.27 -34.75
C VAL A 639 23.21 16.96 -34.87
N THR A 640 22.84 16.60 -36.09
CA THR A 640 22.24 15.30 -36.40
C THR A 640 23.30 14.20 -36.47
N TRP A 641 22.87 12.95 -36.47
CA TRP A 641 23.77 11.82 -36.72
C TRP A 641 24.47 11.94 -38.09
N LYS A 642 23.75 12.40 -39.12
CA LYS A 642 24.32 12.63 -40.47
C LYS A 642 25.34 13.77 -40.50
N ASP A 643 25.11 14.81 -39.70
CA ASP A 643 26.07 15.91 -39.54
C ASP A 643 27.40 15.38 -38.93
N ALA A 644 27.30 14.50 -37.93
CA ALA A 644 28.44 13.87 -37.27
C ALA A 644 29.21 12.91 -38.21
N GLU A 645 28.50 12.08 -38.98
CA GLU A 645 29.08 11.22 -40.01
C GLU A 645 29.79 12.03 -41.11
N ALA A 646 29.15 13.08 -41.62
CA ALA A 646 29.72 13.94 -42.64
C ALA A 646 30.96 14.70 -42.16
N TYR A 647 31.00 15.09 -40.88
CA TYR A 647 32.19 15.64 -40.23
C TYR A 647 33.33 14.62 -40.20
N ALA A 648 33.06 13.38 -39.77
CA ALA A 648 34.05 12.31 -39.70
C ALA A 648 34.63 11.97 -41.09
N GLU A 649 33.77 11.87 -42.11
CA GLU A 649 34.22 11.65 -43.49
C GLU A 649 35.08 12.81 -44.03
N TRP A 650 34.66 14.04 -43.77
CA TRP A 650 35.41 15.22 -44.19
C TRP A 650 36.78 15.26 -43.53
N LEU A 651 36.84 15.01 -42.23
CA LEU A 651 38.08 14.99 -41.49
C LEU A 651 39.00 13.90 -42.05
N SER A 652 38.46 12.71 -42.28
CA SER A 652 39.19 11.59 -42.88
C SER A 652 39.83 11.95 -44.23
N LYS A 653 39.04 12.57 -45.12
CA LYS A 653 39.52 13.02 -46.44
C LYS A 653 40.60 14.10 -46.33
N LYS A 654 40.55 14.94 -45.30
CA LYS A 654 41.51 16.04 -45.11
C LYS A 654 42.80 15.61 -44.42
N THR A 655 42.76 14.60 -43.56
CA THR A 655 43.91 14.16 -42.78
C THR A 655 44.58 12.91 -43.35
N GLY A 656 43.87 12.14 -44.18
CA GLY A 656 44.30 10.81 -44.64
C GLY A 656 44.10 9.71 -43.59
N GLU A 657 43.54 10.03 -42.42
CA GLU A 657 43.24 9.09 -41.34
C GLU A 657 41.79 8.59 -41.45
N LYS A 658 41.48 7.39 -40.96
CA LYS A 658 40.13 6.81 -41.03
C LYS A 658 39.32 7.12 -39.78
N TYR A 659 38.67 8.28 -39.74
CA TYR A 659 37.74 8.63 -38.67
C TYR A 659 36.30 8.17 -38.97
N ARG A 660 35.61 7.75 -37.92
CA ARG A 660 34.20 7.32 -37.94
C ARG A 660 33.55 7.59 -36.58
N LEU A 661 32.25 7.39 -36.46
CA LEU A 661 31.62 7.27 -35.14
C LEU A 661 32.02 5.92 -34.49
N PRO A 662 32.11 5.81 -33.16
CA PRO A 662 32.28 4.51 -32.51
C PRO A 662 31.04 3.63 -32.69
N SER A 663 31.20 2.31 -32.65
CA SER A 663 30.06 1.42 -32.38
C SER A 663 29.60 1.58 -30.92
N GLU A 664 28.37 1.16 -30.63
CA GLU A 664 27.84 1.13 -29.28
C GLU A 664 28.70 0.25 -28.35
N ALA A 665 29.20 -0.87 -28.89
CA ALA A 665 30.07 -1.79 -28.19
C ALA A 665 31.45 -1.17 -27.89
N GLU A 666 32.08 -0.51 -28.86
CA GLU A 666 33.35 0.20 -28.66
C GLU A 666 33.22 1.30 -27.62
N TRP A 667 32.11 2.05 -27.66
CA TRP A 667 31.84 3.10 -26.70
C TRP A 667 31.70 2.54 -25.29
N GLU A 668 30.88 1.49 -25.08
CA GLU A 668 30.68 0.90 -23.75
C GLU A 668 31.96 0.25 -23.21
N TYR A 669 32.71 -0.43 -24.09
CA TYR A 669 34.01 -1.01 -23.75
C TYR A 669 34.99 0.04 -23.24
N ALA A 670 35.10 1.15 -23.96
CA ALA A 670 35.99 2.26 -23.62
C ALA A 670 35.53 2.97 -22.34
N ALA A 671 34.22 3.17 -22.15
CA ALA A 671 33.66 3.78 -20.94
C ALA A 671 33.93 2.96 -19.68
N ARG A 672 33.83 1.63 -19.78
CA ARG A 672 34.07 0.69 -18.68
C ARG A 672 35.53 0.39 -18.40
N HIS A 673 36.44 0.85 -19.25
CA HIS A 673 37.87 0.55 -19.14
C HIS A 673 38.18 -0.97 -19.04
N GLY A 674 37.43 -1.83 -19.74
CA GLY A 674 37.58 -3.27 -19.60
C GLY A 674 37.17 -3.85 -18.23
N ASN A 675 36.61 -3.04 -17.33
CA ASN A 675 35.98 -3.45 -16.08
C ASN A 675 34.46 -3.42 -16.20
N ASP A 676 33.85 -4.60 -16.33
CA ASP A 676 32.41 -4.76 -16.53
C ASP A 676 31.54 -4.39 -15.31
N GLN A 677 32.17 -3.96 -14.21
CA GLN A 677 31.49 -3.48 -13.00
C GLN A 677 31.38 -1.94 -12.93
N GLU A 678 32.07 -1.19 -13.78
CA GLU A 678 32.01 0.28 -13.74
C GLU A 678 30.61 0.81 -14.06
N LEU A 679 29.95 1.40 -13.05
CA LEU A 679 28.63 2.02 -13.20
C LEU A 679 28.72 3.32 -14.00
N TRP A 680 29.73 4.15 -13.74
CA TRP A 680 30.05 5.37 -14.50
C TRP A 680 31.50 5.29 -14.97
N ALA A 681 31.85 6.01 -16.03
CA ALA A 681 33.20 5.98 -16.56
C ALA A 681 34.20 6.51 -15.50
N GLY A 682 35.04 5.62 -14.96
CA GLY A 682 36.03 5.95 -13.92
C GLY A 682 35.55 5.77 -12.47
N THR A 683 34.29 5.46 -12.20
CA THR A 683 33.84 5.14 -10.83
C THR A 683 32.57 4.29 -10.76
N SER A 684 32.46 3.49 -9.72
CA SER A 684 31.20 2.80 -9.33
C SER A 684 30.60 3.35 -8.05
N THR A 685 31.16 4.43 -7.51
CA THR A 685 30.75 5.01 -6.22
C THR A 685 30.01 6.32 -6.47
N ASP A 686 28.73 6.40 -6.10
CA ASP A 686 27.90 7.61 -6.26
C ASP A 686 28.58 8.88 -5.73
N SER A 687 29.22 8.82 -4.55
CA SER A 687 29.87 9.98 -3.94
C SER A 687 31.09 10.51 -4.71
N GLN A 688 31.63 9.72 -5.64
CA GLN A 688 32.74 10.13 -6.50
C GLN A 688 32.27 10.61 -7.88
N LEU A 689 30.99 10.44 -8.23
CA LEU A 689 30.46 10.77 -9.55
C LEU A 689 30.73 12.23 -9.95
N ASP A 690 30.64 13.16 -8.99
CA ASP A 690 30.93 14.57 -9.23
C ASP A 690 32.35 14.80 -9.78
N LYS A 691 33.32 13.92 -9.50
CA LYS A 691 34.68 14.07 -10.04
C LYS A 691 34.79 13.73 -11.52
N TYR A 692 33.91 12.88 -12.04
CA TYR A 692 34.02 12.29 -13.38
C TYR A 692 32.97 12.81 -14.36
N ALA A 693 31.83 13.33 -13.88
CA ALA A 693 30.65 13.59 -14.72
C ALA A 693 30.12 15.02 -14.61
N TRP A 694 29.59 15.56 -15.72
CA TRP A 694 28.75 16.76 -15.75
C TRP A 694 27.27 16.40 -15.93
N PHE A 695 26.44 16.66 -14.93
CA PHE A 695 25.04 16.21 -14.90
C PHE A 695 24.14 17.20 -14.16
N ILE A 696 22.84 16.91 -14.04
CA ILE A 696 21.84 17.90 -13.60
C ILE A 696 22.19 18.60 -12.28
N GLU A 697 22.92 17.94 -11.39
CA GLU A 697 23.27 18.46 -10.07
C GLU A 697 24.45 19.44 -10.10
N ASN A 698 25.43 19.27 -11.01
CA ASN A 698 26.68 20.05 -11.00
C ASN A 698 26.93 20.87 -12.28
N SER A 699 26.17 20.63 -13.35
CA SER A 699 26.32 21.31 -14.64
C SER A 699 25.80 22.74 -14.65
N LYS A 700 25.03 23.14 -13.63
CA LYS A 700 24.28 24.42 -13.58
C LYS A 700 23.41 24.64 -14.84
N SER A 701 22.81 23.56 -15.35
CA SER A 701 21.91 23.59 -16.53
C SER A 701 22.58 24.03 -17.85
N GLU A 702 23.88 23.78 -17.98
CA GLU A 702 24.65 24.09 -19.18
C GLU A 702 25.72 23.00 -19.45
N PRO A 703 26.06 22.73 -20.72
CA PRO A 703 27.23 21.94 -21.07
C PRO A 703 28.51 22.63 -20.60
N ARG A 704 29.56 21.86 -20.37
CA ARG A 704 30.85 22.38 -19.92
C ARG A 704 31.91 22.18 -20.99
N GLU A 705 32.96 22.98 -20.92
CA GLU A 705 34.18 22.72 -21.68
C GLU A 705 34.64 21.28 -21.43
N VAL A 706 35.05 20.61 -22.50
CA VAL A 706 35.50 19.21 -22.42
C VAL A 706 36.75 19.10 -21.54
N GLY A 707 36.90 17.99 -20.84
CA GLY A 707 38.11 17.68 -20.07
C GLY A 707 38.25 18.41 -18.73
N LYS A 708 37.16 18.95 -18.17
CA LYS A 708 37.17 19.65 -16.87
C LYS A 708 36.89 18.76 -15.66
N LYS A 709 36.61 17.48 -15.89
CA LYS A 709 36.47 16.42 -14.87
C LYS A 709 37.66 15.48 -14.93
N GLU A 710 37.73 14.51 -14.03
CA GLU A 710 38.74 13.44 -14.06
C GLU A 710 38.43 12.46 -15.21
N PRO A 711 39.45 11.94 -15.93
CA PRO A 711 39.24 10.93 -16.95
C PRO A 711 39.01 9.54 -16.34
N ASN A 712 38.47 8.61 -17.12
CA ASN A 712 38.57 7.20 -16.77
C ASN A 712 40.01 6.67 -16.93
N ASN A 713 40.23 5.41 -16.60
CA ASN A 713 41.58 4.83 -16.61
C ASN A 713 42.22 4.68 -18.01
N TYR A 714 41.48 4.86 -19.11
CA TYR A 714 42.08 5.00 -20.45
C TYR A 714 42.50 6.43 -20.76
N GLY A 715 42.18 7.41 -19.92
CA GLY A 715 42.43 8.83 -20.19
C GLY A 715 41.30 9.49 -21.00
N LEU A 716 40.13 8.86 -21.09
CA LEU A 716 38.95 9.41 -21.78
C LEU A 716 38.11 10.24 -20.79
N TYR A 717 37.65 11.40 -21.24
CA TYR A 717 36.86 12.31 -20.43
C TYR A 717 35.39 12.31 -20.87
N ASP A 718 34.53 12.74 -19.95
CA ASP A 718 33.13 13.10 -20.22
C ASP A 718 32.27 11.98 -20.83
N LEU A 719 32.66 10.71 -20.65
CA LEU A 719 31.86 9.56 -21.08
C LEU A 719 30.59 9.34 -20.22
N SER A 720 30.51 9.98 -19.06
CA SER A 720 29.30 10.03 -18.23
C SER A 720 28.88 11.49 -18.07
N GLY A 721 27.82 11.91 -18.76
CA GLY A 721 27.31 13.28 -18.74
C GLY A 721 27.86 14.19 -19.83
N ASN A 722 27.83 15.50 -19.58
CA ASN A 722 28.11 16.57 -20.54
C ASN A 722 27.14 16.54 -21.74
N VAL A 723 27.35 15.71 -22.76
CA VAL A 723 26.38 15.53 -23.85
C VAL A 723 26.20 14.06 -24.16
N TRP A 724 24.98 13.68 -24.56
CA TRP A 724 24.78 12.39 -25.21
C TRP A 724 25.66 12.31 -26.45
N GLU A 725 26.05 11.11 -26.84
CA GLU A 725 26.93 10.91 -27.98
C GLU A 725 26.33 9.98 -29.01
N TRP A 726 26.34 10.42 -30.28
CA TRP A 726 25.99 9.56 -31.41
C TRP A 726 26.97 8.40 -31.58
N VAL A 727 26.43 7.19 -31.71
CA VAL A 727 27.15 5.98 -32.13
C VAL A 727 26.64 5.50 -33.50
N GLN A 728 27.34 4.57 -34.14
CA GLN A 728 26.93 4.05 -35.46
C GLN A 728 25.63 3.26 -35.42
N ASP A 729 25.34 2.59 -34.32
CA ASP A 729 24.33 1.54 -34.22
C ASP A 729 22.90 2.03 -34.45
N CYS A 730 22.11 1.20 -35.13
CA CYS A 730 20.69 1.40 -35.31
C CYS A 730 19.91 0.96 -34.07
N LEU A 731 18.69 1.47 -33.93
CA LEU A 731 17.84 1.10 -32.80
C LEU A 731 17.54 -0.39 -32.79
N HIS A 732 17.94 -1.04 -31.70
CA HIS A 732 17.50 -2.38 -31.32
C HIS A 732 16.83 -2.35 -29.95
N GLY A 733 15.73 -3.11 -29.81
CA GLY A 733 14.91 -3.10 -28.60
C GLY A 733 15.53 -3.84 -27.41
N THR A 734 16.51 -4.71 -27.65
CA THR A 734 17.27 -5.55 -26.69
C THR A 734 18.67 -5.81 -27.26
N TYR A 735 19.50 -6.59 -26.58
CA TYR A 735 20.77 -7.15 -27.09
C TYR A 735 20.61 -8.56 -27.66
N ASP A 736 19.38 -9.05 -27.88
CA ASP A 736 19.17 -10.37 -28.44
C ASP A 736 19.65 -10.43 -29.90
N GLY A 737 20.73 -11.17 -30.14
CA GLY A 737 21.37 -11.26 -31.46
C GLY A 737 22.32 -10.09 -31.77
N ALA A 738 22.80 -9.37 -30.75
CA ALA A 738 23.82 -8.34 -30.92
C ALA A 738 25.16 -8.92 -31.44
N PRO A 739 25.91 -8.17 -32.26
CA PRO A 739 27.26 -8.55 -32.68
C PRO A 739 28.20 -8.75 -31.48
N SER A 740 29.04 -9.79 -31.53
CA SER A 740 30.00 -10.13 -30.47
C SER A 740 31.44 -9.74 -30.80
N ASP A 741 31.67 -9.02 -31.89
CA ASP A 741 33.00 -8.67 -32.43
C ASP A 741 33.31 -7.16 -32.35
N GLY A 742 32.46 -6.40 -31.65
CA GLY A 742 32.60 -4.95 -31.49
C GLY A 742 32.14 -4.14 -32.70
N SER A 743 31.67 -4.78 -33.77
CA SER A 743 31.10 -4.08 -34.93
C SER A 743 29.78 -3.37 -34.59
N ALA A 744 29.45 -2.33 -35.35
CA ALA A 744 28.19 -1.61 -35.19
C ALA A 744 27.00 -2.48 -35.64
N TRP A 745 25.93 -2.48 -34.86
CA TRP A 745 24.71 -3.23 -35.16
C TRP A 745 23.76 -2.42 -36.04
N LEU A 746 23.67 -2.79 -37.32
CA LEU A 746 22.96 -2.03 -38.35
C LEU A 746 21.53 -2.54 -38.57
N GLU A 747 21.12 -2.92 -39.80
CA GLU A 747 19.73 -3.30 -40.10
C GLU A 747 19.41 -4.77 -39.75
N GLU A 748 20.45 -5.57 -39.48
CA GLU A 748 20.32 -6.98 -39.11
C GLU A 748 19.48 -7.16 -37.84
N ASN A 749 18.74 -8.27 -37.71
CA ASN A 749 17.92 -8.57 -36.52
C ASN A 749 16.86 -7.50 -36.16
N LYS A 750 16.28 -6.85 -37.18
CA LYS A 750 15.20 -5.84 -37.07
C LYS A 750 15.68 -4.46 -36.59
N GLY A 751 16.90 -4.08 -36.93
CA GLY A 751 17.40 -2.74 -36.67
C GLY A 751 16.62 -1.64 -37.40
N ILE A 752 16.31 -0.55 -36.71
CA ILE A 752 15.56 0.59 -37.27
C ILE A 752 16.52 1.78 -37.42
N CYS A 753 17.20 1.89 -38.57
CA CYS A 753 18.24 2.91 -38.77
C CYS A 753 17.73 4.34 -38.96
N GLN A 754 16.41 4.57 -39.04
CA GLN A 754 15.87 5.93 -38.89
C GLN A 754 16.05 6.48 -37.46
N VAL A 755 16.32 5.60 -36.50
CA VAL A 755 16.63 5.94 -35.11
C VAL A 755 18.00 5.36 -34.78
N ARG A 756 18.92 6.20 -34.28
CA ARG A 756 20.26 5.77 -33.90
C ARG A 756 20.37 5.70 -32.39
N MET A 757 21.22 4.79 -31.91
CA MET A 757 21.55 4.71 -30.49
C MET A 757 22.41 5.90 -30.08
N ILE A 758 22.29 6.30 -28.81
CA ILE A 758 23.11 7.35 -28.20
C ILE A 758 23.55 6.90 -26.80
N ARG A 759 24.73 7.35 -26.37
CA ARG A 759 25.39 6.90 -25.13
C ARG A 759 25.83 8.05 -24.22
N GLY A 760 26.06 7.75 -22.94
CA GLY A 760 26.74 8.63 -21.98
C GLY A 760 25.86 9.53 -21.12
N GLY A 761 24.65 9.87 -21.53
CA GLY A 761 23.85 10.87 -20.81
C GLY A 761 24.29 12.30 -21.12
N SER A 762 23.59 13.31 -20.60
CA SER A 762 23.93 14.72 -20.81
C SER A 762 23.89 15.55 -19.53
N TRP A 763 24.31 16.81 -19.64
CA TRP A 763 24.37 17.80 -18.56
C TRP A 763 23.04 18.03 -17.83
N PHE A 764 21.89 17.64 -18.38
CA PHE A 764 20.56 17.74 -17.73
C PHE A 764 19.97 16.40 -17.28
N ASN A 765 20.68 15.30 -17.48
CA ASN A 765 20.25 14.00 -17.02
C ASN A 765 20.66 13.77 -15.56
N ASP A 766 19.91 12.94 -14.84
CA ASP A 766 20.27 12.47 -13.51
C ASP A 766 21.35 11.37 -13.60
N SER A 767 21.93 11.01 -12.46
CA SER A 767 23.02 10.04 -12.37
C SER A 767 22.65 8.65 -12.90
N GLU A 768 21.37 8.26 -12.86
CA GLU A 768 20.92 6.96 -13.34
C GLU A 768 21.09 6.82 -14.85
N LEU A 769 20.78 7.88 -15.61
CA LEU A 769 20.89 7.89 -17.07
C LEU A 769 22.33 8.06 -17.62
N LEU A 770 23.32 8.27 -16.74
CA LEU A 770 24.73 8.41 -17.15
C LEU A 770 25.52 7.10 -17.08
N ARG A 771 24.87 6.01 -16.65
CA ARG A 771 25.58 4.76 -16.41
C ARG A 771 26.15 4.20 -17.71
N THR A 772 27.29 3.55 -17.61
CA THR A 772 28.07 3.08 -18.77
C THR A 772 27.28 2.17 -19.70
N PHE A 773 26.25 1.47 -19.21
CA PHE A 773 25.37 0.57 -19.97
C PHE A 773 24.03 1.17 -20.41
N GLU A 774 23.73 2.42 -20.05
CA GLU A 774 22.45 3.03 -20.41
C GLU A 774 22.37 3.35 -21.91
N ARG A 775 21.19 3.10 -22.46
CA ARG A 775 20.90 3.14 -23.90
C ARG A 775 19.89 4.22 -24.19
N GLY A 776 20.33 5.33 -24.79
CA GLY A 776 19.43 6.32 -25.35
C GLY A 776 19.15 6.05 -26.83
N ARG A 777 18.12 6.69 -27.38
CA ARG A 777 17.80 6.61 -28.82
C ARG A 777 17.20 7.91 -29.32
N LEU A 778 17.52 8.27 -30.55
CA LEU A 778 17.04 9.53 -31.13
C LEU A 778 16.90 9.37 -32.66
N ASP A 779 15.89 10.02 -33.25
CA ASP A 779 15.69 10.00 -34.70
C ASP A 779 16.91 10.63 -35.40
N VAL A 780 17.36 10.04 -36.50
CA VAL A 780 18.56 10.44 -37.25
C VAL A 780 18.54 11.91 -37.70
N LYS A 781 17.35 12.53 -37.79
CA LYS A 781 17.16 13.95 -38.16
C LYS A 781 17.07 14.88 -36.95
N SER A 782 17.04 14.35 -35.73
CA SER A 782 16.88 15.13 -34.52
C SER A 782 18.14 15.93 -34.21
N ARG A 783 17.92 17.17 -33.77
CA ARG A 783 18.94 18.05 -33.20
C ARG A 783 18.47 18.51 -31.84
N THR A 784 19.32 18.39 -30.83
CA THR A 784 19.01 18.84 -29.46
C THR A 784 20.23 19.50 -28.83
N ASN A 785 20.03 20.20 -27.70
CA ASN A 785 21.09 20.88 -26.96
C ASN A 785 21.77 20.02 -25.89
N GLY A 786 21.61 18.70 -25.98
CA GLY A 786 22.31 17.74 -25.15
C GLY A 786 22.79 16.53 -25.94
N ILE A 787 22.91 16.65 -27.26
CA ILE A 787 23.44 15.59 -28.15
C ILE A 787 24.61 16.17 -28.95
N GLY A 788 25.76 15.52 -28.82
CA GLY A 788 26.97 15.72 -29.59
C GLY A 788 27.50 14.38 -30.09
N PHE A 789 28.82 14.27 -30.23
CA PHE A 789 29.48 13.03 -30.63
C PHE A 789 30.98 13.08 -30.36
N ARG A 790 31.62 11.91 -30.32
CA ARG A 790 33.08 11.75 -30.39
C ARG A 790 33.46 10.85 -31.57
N LEU A 791 34.72 10.90 -31.97
CA LEU A 791 35.23 10.10 -33.09
C LEU A 791 35.94 8.85 -32.60
N ALA A 792 35.78 7.76 -33.32
CA ALA A 792 36.68 6.60 -33.33
C ALA A 792 37.57 6.64 -34.57
N GLN A 793 38.71 5.97 -34.49
CA GLN A 793 39.63 5.80 -35.60
C GLN A 793 40.19 4.38 -35.59
N ASP A 794 40.11 3.73 -36.75
CA ASP A 794 40.68 2.39 -36.92
C ASP A 794 42.21 2.47 -36.86
N ILE A 795 42.83 1.53 -36.17
CA ILE A 795 44.26 1.33 -36.21
C ILE A 795 44.50 0.28 -37.29
N ASP A 796 45.18 0.65 -38.39
CA ASP A 796 45.69 -0.35 -39.31
C ASP A 796 46.62 -1.27 -38.50
N GLY A 797 46.35 -2.59 -38.50
CA GLY A 797 47.16 -3.57 -37.78
C GLY A 797 48.64 -3.49 -38.19
N PRO A 798 49.56 -4.03 -37.36
CA PRO A 798 50.99 -3.96 -37.65
C PRO A 798 51.36 -4.47 -39.04
#